data_AF-W8CAJ9-F1
#
_entry.id   AF-W8CAJ9-F1
#
_cell.length_a   1.000
_cell.length_b   1.000
_cell.length_c   1.000
_cell.angle_alpha   90.00
_cell.angle_beta   90.00
_cell.angle_gamma   90.00
#
_symmetry.space_group_name_H-M   'P 1'
#
loop_
_entity.id
_entity.type
_entity.pdbx_description
1 polymer ?
#
loop_
_entity_poly.entity_id
_entity_poly.type
_entity_poly.pdbx_seq_one_letter_code
_entity_poly.pdbx_strand_id
1 'polypeptide(L)'
;KWRAVIAMRDQRKKYLQLLAATIRLQQRVRANRSMIRQRADYQRLRACVIKLQQRRRATLQMRAVCNGYIQKRKAATIIQCHWRAVLAMRRERVSYLQLQQTICMIQQKYRAKLIMRVAQSKYAHLRESCIIIQRKWRATLLARRIRVEFFTIQYFATVVQQSFRATRLMRQQRMEYKRIKSAAITLQRRYRALRCMREVRMGYQSERNKIIQIQQRYRAMREMRIQRKSYEKKRAAIIRIQKWYRSTQVTLQQKTSYTRLRNNCICVQRRWRALLQGRRVRQEYQEQLQRIICIQRRWRATLLMRTARATFQRKRAAALSIQRFYRSQRKALAIREQYLLIRTLVICVQRKYRAQLSMRKARYDFLLLRRTAIHLQQTFRGLCVMRQQRTEYLLIRNTAIHLQQKFRGKRLMQEQRARYLQLCQTALTLQTYARGLLARRRLQALMTPEIIEERRRRKAAKVIQRFWRGYRVRKSFQSMQMRLIRRNMALWRQTTQAANTLSSKISHAVCVLRDHSSASEILHVLICLDRISRTVPHILMNQSDFVSTFCYGVMAQTIRSEVDKQLIRYCSRIILNLARYNSTTANTFQESGLVTIAQMLLRWCDKDGEIFNTLCTLIWLFAHCPYKRQIIREYMTTAEAIYVVRETKKLVARKERMNQNLRNPVALARANKRQQQFPNHALPSLEPDYGVIHNKPYTFVSSVYAFDMLLRELEIEVS
;
A
#
# COMPACT_ATOMS: atom_id res chain seq x y z
N LYS A 1 88.74 6.14 -204.79
CA LYS A 1 88.76 5.38 -203.51
C LYS A 1 87.73 5.97 -202.51
N TRP A 2 86.42 5.92 -202.84
CA TRP A 2 85.39 6.79 -202.23
C TRP A 2 83.99 6.14 -201.99
N ARG A 3 83.81 4.82 -202.08
CA ARG A 3 82.45 4.20 -201.94
C ARG A 3 82.26 3.10 -200.87
N ALA A 4 83.32 2.53 -200.29
CA ALA A 4 83.18 1.40 -199.34
C ALA A 4 82.96 1.79 -197.86
N VAL A 5 83.35 3.01 -197.43
CA VAL A 5 83.32 3.40 -196.00
C VAL A 5 81.96 3.97 -195.55
N ILE A 6 81.14 4.48 -196.47
CA ILE A 6 79.84 5.11 -196.14
C ILE A 6 78.75 4.05 -195.86
N ALA A 7 78.76 2.89 -196.53
CA ALA A 7 77.75 1.84 -196.34
C ALA A 7 77.84 1.13 -194.96
N MET A 8 79.04 0.98 -194.39
CA MET A 8 79.22 0.28 -193.11
C MET A 8 78.71 1.10 -191.89
N ARG A 9 78.72 2.43 -191.97
CA ARG A 9 78.23 3.29 -190.86
C ARG A 9 76.71 3.27 -190.74
N ASP A 10 75.99 3.12 -191.84
CA ASP A 10 74.52 3.16 -191.84
C ASP A 10 73.89 1.85 -191.33
N GLN A 11 74.56 0.71 -191.56
CA GLN A 11 74.09 -0.59 -191.08
C GLN A 11 74.28 -0.77 -189.56
N ARG A 12 75.35 -0.19 -188.98
CA ARG A 12 75.60 -0.24 -187.52
C ARG A 12 74.60 0.62 -186.72
N LYS A 13 74.09 1.72 -187.30
CA LYS A 13 73.14 2.61 -186.62
C LYS A 13 71.75 1.97 -186.48
N LYS A 14 71.31 1.18 -187.46
CA LYS A 14 70.01 0.46 -187.42
C LYS A 14 70.00 -0.69 -186.40
N TYR A 15 71.10 -1.43 -186.25
CA TYR A 15 71.19 -2.52 -185.26
C TYR A 15 71.11 -2.03 -183.81
N LEU A 16 71.76 -0.91 -183.49
CA LEU A 16 71.76 -0.34 -182.13
C LEU A 16 70.38 0.20 -181.70
N GLN A 17 69.55 0.66 -182.62
CA GLN A 17 68.19 1.13 -182.29
C GLN A 17 67.25 -0.02 -181.90
N LEU A 18 67.40 -1.20 -182.51
CA LEU A 18 66.53 -2.35 -182.23
C LEU A 18 66.80 -2.95 -180.84
N LEU A 19 68.07 -2.99 -180.41
CA LEU A 19 68.48 -3.48 -179.09
C LEU A 19 67.95 -2.59 -177.94
N ALA A 20 67.87 -1.27 -178.15
CA ALA A 20 67.40 -0.33 -177.13
C ALA A 20 65.87 -0.36 -176.92
N ALA A 21 65.11 -0.89 -177.88
CA ALA A 21 63.64 -1.01 -177.79
C ALA A 21 63.20 -2.23 -176.97
N THR A 22 63.87 -3.38 -177.15
CA THR A 22 63.55 -4.63 -176.43
C THR A 22 63.86 -4.56 -174.94
N ILE A 23 64.95 -3.90 -174.53
CA ILE A 23 65.30 -3.72 -173.11
C ILE A 23 64.24 -2.89 -172.37
N ARG A 24 63.70 -1.84 -173.00
CA ARG A 24 62.65 -0.99 -172.39
C ARG A 24 61.34 -1.75 -172.16
N LEU A 25 60.96 -2.66 -173.06
CA LEU A 25 59.73 -3.44 -172.91
C LEU A 25 59.85 -4.47 -171.78
N GLN A 26 61.01 -5.12 -171.66
CA GLN A 26 61.28 -6.10 -170.59
C GLN A 26 61.30 -5.47 -169.19
N GLN A 27 61.83 -4.24 -169.05
CA GLN A 27 61.80 -3.51 -167.77
C GLN A 27 60.36 -3.16 -167.32
N ARG A 28 59.47 -2.81 -168.26
CA ARG A 28 58.09 -2.40 -167.93
C ARG A 28 57.22 -3.56 -167.43
N VAL A 29 57.38 -4.75 -167.99
CA VAL A 29 56.62 -5.94 -167.56
C VAL A 29 57.04 -6.40 -166.16
N ARG A 30 58.35 -6.33 -165.84
CA ARG A 30 58.86 -6.70 -164.51
C ARG A 30 58.36 -5.74 -163.42
N ALA A 31 58.29 -4.44 -163.70
CA ALA A 31 57.75 -3.45 -162.77
C ALA A 31 56.26 -3.69 -162.44
N ASN A 32 55.43 -4.05 -163.43
CA ASN A 32 54.00 -4.23 -163.21
C ASN A 32 53.67 -5.47 -162.34
N ARG A 33 54.42 -6.57 -162.48
CA ARG A 33 54.27 -7.75 -161.62
C ARG A 33 54.65 -7.49 -160.16
N SER A 34 55.64 -6.64 -159.90
CA SER A 34 56.04 -6.24 -158.55
C SER A 34 54.94 -5.46 -157.83
N MET A 35 54.31 -4.49 -158.52
CA MET A 35 53.25 -3.66 -157.96
C MET A 35 52.01 -4.48 -157.52
N ILE A 36 51.61 -5.47 -158.34
CA ILE A 36 50.45 -6.32 -158.01
C ILE A 36 50.69 -7.14 -156.73
N ARG A 37 51.89 -7.69 -156.53
CA ARG A 37 52.22 -8.43 -155.29
C ARG A 37 52.19 -7.52 -154.07
N GLN A 38 52.81 -6.35 -154.16
CA GLN A 38 52.83 -5.38 -153.04
C GLN A 38 51.41 -4.94 -152.65
N ARG A 39 50.51 -4.75 -153.64
CA ARG A 39 49.11 -4.38 -153.36
C ARG A 39 48.33 -5.52 -152.68
N ALA A 40 48.56 -6.77 -153.07
CA ALA A 40 47.92 -7.93 -152.43
C ALA A 40 48.38 -8.11 -150.98
N ASP A 41 49.68 -7.94 -150.71
CA ASP A 41 50.23 -8.04 -149.35
C ASP A 41 49.71 -6.93 -148.43
N TYR A 42 49.60 -5.69 -148.94
CA TYR A 42 48.99 -4.58 -148.19
C TYR A 42 47.52 -4.85 -147.81
N GLN A 43 46.72 -5.41 -148.75
CA GLN A 43 45.33 -5.73 -148.48
C GLN A 43 45.16 -6.83 -147.42
N ARG A 44 46.02 -7.85 -147.40
CA ARG A 44 46.03 -8.88 -146.34
C ARG A 44 46.36 -8.29 -144.97
N LEU A 45 47.39 -7.45 -144.90
CA LEU A 45 47.79 -6.80 -143.64
C LEU A 45 46.64 -5.95 -143.07
N ARG A 46 45.98 -5.15 -143.91
CA ARG A 46 44.83 -4.33 -143.51
C ARG A 46 43.66 -5.17 -142.99
N ALA A 47 43.35 -6.31 -143.61
CA ALA A 47 42.29 -7.20 -143.16
C ALA A 47 42.57 -7.81 -141.78
N CYS A 48 43.81 -8.22 -141.50
CA CYS A 48 44.22 -8.74 -140.19
C CYS A 48 44.12 -7.67 -139.08
N VAL A 49 44.56 -6.45 -139.35
CA VAL A 49 44.49 -5.34 -138.38
C VAL A 49 43.04 -5.01 -138.00
N ILE A 50 42.13 -4.96 -138.98
CA ILE A 50 40.70 -4.71 -138.73
C ILE A 50 40.09 -5.80 -137.85
N LYS A 51 40.41 -7.09 -138.09
CA LYS A 51 39.94 -8.20 -137.25
C LYS A 51 40.46 -8.08 -135.81
N LEU A 52 41.72 -7.69 -135.63
CA LEU A 52 42.31 -7.49 -134.29
C LEU A 52 41.62 -6.32 -133.55
N GLN A 53 41.37 -5.21 -134.26
CA GLN A 53 40.69 -4.04 -133.71
C GLN A 53 39.23 -4.34 -133.33
N GLN A 54 38.49 -5.08 -134.17
CA GLN A 54 37.13 -5.53 -133.86
C GLN A 54 37.11 -6.41 -132.61
N ARG A 55 38.04 -7.37 -132.50
CA ARG A 55 38.14 -8.24 -131.33
C ARG A 55 38.46 -7.45 -130.06
N ARG A 56 39.38 -6.48 -130.12
CA ARG A 56 39.72 -5.63 -128.98
C ARG A 56 38.55 -4.75 -128.54
N ARG A 57 37.79 -4.16 -129.47
CA ARG A 57 36.58 -3.38 -129.17
C ARG A 57 35.52 -4.24 -128.50
N ALA A 58 35.28 -5.45 -129.00
CA ALA A 58 34.35 -6.41 -128.40
C ALA A 58 34.75 -6.77 -126.95
N THR A 59 36.04 -7.03 -126.68
CA THR A 59 36.52 -7.33 -125.32
C THR A 59 36.33 -6.16 -124.35
N LEU A 60 36.60 -4.92 -124.79
CA LEU A 60 36.41 -3.73 -123.96
C LEU A 60 34.93 -3.49 -123.67
N GLN A 61 34.06 -3.67 -124.66
CA GLN A 61 32.62 -3.55 -124.49
C GLN A 61 32.06 -4.61 -123.52
N MET A 62 32.50 -5.87 -123.64
CA MET A 62 32.15 -6.94 -122.71
C MET A 62 32.58 -6.59 -121.27
N ARG A 63 33.80 -6.07 -121.07
CA ARG A 63 34.28 -5.67 -119.73
C ARG A 63 33.49 -4.50 -119.15
N ALA A 64 33.13 -3.51 -119.97
CA ALA A 64 32.31 -2.37 -119.53
C ALA A 64 30.92 -2.83 -119.06
N VAL A 65 30.29 -3.74 -119.81
CA VAL A 65 28.98 -4.33 -119.44
C VAL A 65 29.09 -5.16 -118.16
N CYS A 66 30.10 -6.02 -118.02
CA CYS A 66 30.33 -6.80 -116.79
C CYS A 66 30.57 -5.89 -115.57
N ASN A 67 31.42 -4.86 -115.70
CA ASN A 67 31.67 -3.91 -114.63
C ASN A 67 30.42 -3.12 -114.23
N GLY A 68 29.61 -2.71 -115.22
CA GLY A 68 28.32 -2.06 -114.99
C GLY A 68 27.34 -2.97 -114.23
N TYR A 69 27.28 -4.26 -114.58
CA TYR A 69 26.46 -5.25 -113.87
C TYR A 69 26.92 -5.47 -112.43
N ILE A 70 28.24 -5.60 -112.19
CA ILE A 70 28.79 -5.77 -110.84
C ILE A 70 28.48 -4.56 -109.96
N GLN A 71 28.57 -3.33 -110.48
CA GLN A 71 28.22 -2.13 -109.72
C GLN A 71 26.73 -2.09 -109.36
N LYS A 72 25.84 -2.40 -110.30
CA LYS A 72 24.39 -2.50 -110.04
C LYS A 72 24.09 -3.55 -108.96
N ARG A 73 24.75 -4.71 -109.01
CA ARG A 73 24.57 -5.77 -108.00
C ARG A 73 25.06 -5.32 -106.62
N LYS A 74 26.24 -4.69 -106.53
CA LYS A 74 26.77 -4.15 -105.26
C LYS A 74 25.84 -3.10 -104.65
N ALA A 75 25.33 -2.16 -105.46
CA ALA A 75 24.38 -1.15 -105.00
C ALA A 75 23.08 -1.80 -104.48
N ALA A 76 22.54 -2.79 -105.20
CA ALA A 76 21.36 -3.53 -104.77
C ALA A 76 21.59 -4.26 -103.44
N THR A 77 22.75 -4.90 -103.26
CA THR A 77 23.09 -5.58 -101.98
C THR A 77 23.19 -4.59 -100.83
N ILE A 78 23.79 -3.41 -101.03
CA ILE A 78 23.89 -2.38 -99.99
C ILE A 78 22.49 -1.89 -99.57
N ILE A 79 21.62 -1.59 -100.54
CA ILE A 79 20.25 -1.15 -100.29
C ILE A 79 19.47 -2.25 -99.55
N GLN A 80 19.59 -3.50 -99.99
CA GLN A 80 18.92 -4.64 -99.35
C GLN A 80 19.42 -4.89 -97.92
N CYS A 81 20.74 -4.81 -97.69
CA CYS A 81 21.32 -4.95 -96.35
C CYS A 81 20.86 -3.81 -95.42
N HIS A 82 20.87 -2.57 -95.91
CA HIS A 82 20.40 -1.42 -95.14
C HIS A 82 18.90 -1.54 -94.81
N TRP A 83 18.08 -1.90 -95.79
CA TRP A 83 16.65 -2.12 -95.60
C TRP A 83 16.36 -3.23 -94.56
N ARG A 84 17.07 -4.37 -94.64
CA ARG A 84 16.94 -5.47 -93.68
C ARG A 84 17.35 -5.03 -92.27
N ALA A 85 18.42 -4.25 -92.13
CA ALA A 85 18.86 -3.71 -90.84
C ALA A 85 17.84 -2.72 -90.25
N VAL A 86 17.26 -1.84 -91.07
CA VAL A 86 16.20 -0.91 -90.64
C VAL A 86 14.96 -1.67 -90.20
N LEU A 87 14.57 -2.72 -90.93
CA LEU A 87 13.42 -3.55 -90.56
C LEU A 87 13.65 -4.28 -89.23
N ALA A 88 14.84 -4.84 -89.01
CA ALA A 88 15.20 -5.48 -87.75
C ALA A 88 15.17 -4.50 -86.58
N MET A 89 15.77 -3.32 -86.72
CA MET A 89 15.77 -2.27 -85.70
C MET A 89 14.34 -1.78 -85.38
N ARG A 90 13.47 -1.63 -86.39
CA ARG A 90 12.06 -1.27 -86.18
C ARG A 90 11.32 -2.35 -85.38
N ARG A 91 11.53 -3.64 -85.69
CA ARG A 91 10.93 -4.76 -84.94
C ARG A 91 11.38 -4.77 -83.48
N GLU A 92 12.68 -4.62 -83.23
CA GLU A 92 13.22 -4.55 -81.87
C GLU A 92 12.70 -3.33 -81.11
N ARG A 93 12.61 -2.17 -81.75
CA ARG A 93 12.07 -0.96 -81.13
C ARG A 93 10.61 -1.12 -80.73
N VAL A 94 9.78 -1.74 -81.57
CA VAL A 94 8.37 -2.02 -81.24
C VAL A 94 8.28 -2.99 -80.06
N SER A 95 9.07 -4.07 -80.06
CA SER A 95 9.14 -5.02 -78.94
C SER A 95 9.58 -4.35 -77.63
N TYR A 96 10.60 -3.48 -77.68
CA TYR A 96 11.06 -2.71 -76.54
C TYR A 96 9.97 -1.78 -75.98
N LEU A 97 9.25 -1.06 -76.85
CA LEU A 97 8.17 -0.17 -76.42
C LEU A 97 7.01 -0.93 -75.78
N GLN A 98 6.65 -2.10 -76.32
CA GLN A 98 5.65 -2.99 -75.71
C GLN A 98 6.11 -3.48 -74.32
N LEU A 99 7.37 -3.89 -74.20
CA LEU A 99 7.95 -4.28 -72.91
C LEU A 99 7.96 -3.11 -71.91
N GLN A 100 8.34 -1.91 -72.35
CA GLN A 100 8.30 -0.72 -71.49
C GLN A 100 6.87 -0.42 -71.03
N GLN A 101 5.89 -0.48 -71.92
CA GLN A 101 4.48 -0.21 -71.59
C GLN A 101 3.94 -1.24 -70.58
N THR A 102 4.23 -2.53 -70.77
CA THR A 102 3.84 -3.58 -69.81
C THR A 102 4.50 -3.39 -68.46
N ILE A 103 5.79 -3.04 -68.41
CA ILE A 103 6.50 -2.73 -67.16
C ILE A 103 5.86 -1.52 -66.46
N CYS A 104 5.58 -0.44 -67.19
CA CYS A 104 4.91 0.75 -66.62
C CYS A 104 3.53 0.41 -66.05
N MET A 105 2.73 -0.40 -66.76
CA MET A 105 1.43 -0.87 -66.27
C MET A 105 1.56 -1.68 -64.97
N ILE A 106 2.52 -2.62 -64.91
CA ILE A 106 2.78 -3.41 -63.71
C ILE A 106 3.19 -2.52 -62.54
N GLN A 107 4.09 -1.56 -62.78
CA GLN A 107 4.52 -0.60 -61.76
C GLN A 107 3.36 0.27 -61.26
N GLN A 108 2.48 0.74 -62.14
CA GLN A 108 1.29 1.50 -61.78
C GLN A 108 0.33 0.66 -60.93
N LYS A 109 0.01 -0.57 -61.34
CA LYS A 109 -0.84 -1.48 -60.55
C LYS A 109 -0.24 -1.80 -59.19
N TYR A 110 1.08 -2.02 -59.11
CA TYR A 110 1.76 -2.25 -57.85
C TYR A 110 1.68 -1.03 -56.91
N ARG A 111 1.92 0.18 -57.43
CA ARG A 111 1.80 1.43 -56.66
C ARG A 111 0.37 1.64 -56.17
N ALA A 112 -0.64 1.41 -57.00
CA ALA A 112 -2.05 1.48 -56.61
C ALA A 112 -2.37 0.48 -55.48
N LYS A 113 -1.90 -0.76 -55.59
CA LYS A 113 -2.06 -1.78 -54.53
C LYS A 113 -1.38 -1.39 -53.23
N LEU A 114 -0.21 -0.74 -53.29
CA LEU A 114 0.49 -0.24 -52.11
C LEU A 114 -0.31 0.87 -51.41
N ILE A 115 -0.82 1.85 -52.17
CA ILE A 115 -1.66 2.95 -51.64
C ILE A 115 -2.92 2.39 -50.99
N MET A 116 -3.60 1.45 -51.65
CA MET A 116 -4.78 0.78 -51.13
C MET A 116 -4.49 0.06 -49.80
N ARG A 117 -3.37 -0.68 -49.69
CA ARG A 117 -2.97 -1.35 -48.43
C ARG A 117 -2.72 -0.36 -47.30
N VAL A 118 -2.10 0.77 -47.59
CA VAL A 118 -1.88 1.84 -46.60
C VAL A 118 -3.21 2.42 -46.14
N ALA A 119 -4.14 2.69 -47.06
CA ALA A 119 -5.48 3.17 -46.73
C ALA A 119 -6.28 2.16 -45.89
N GLN A 120 -6.21 0.89 -46.24
CA GLN A 120 -6.85 -0.21 -45.50
C GLN A 120 -6.30 -0.33 -44.08
N SER A 121 -4.97 -0.22 -43.90
CA SER A 121 -4.34 -0.23 -42.57
C SER A 121 -4.79 0.95 -41.71
N LYS A 122 -4.86 2.16 -42.29
CA LYS A 122 -5.38 3.36 -41.59
C LYS A 122 -6.85 3.18 -41.17
N TYR A 123 -7.69 2.64 -42.05
CA TYR A 123 -9.10 2.36 -41.72
C TYR A 123 -9.23 1.29 -40.64
N ALA A 124 -8.46 0.20 -40.71
CA ALA A 124 -8.45 -0.85 -39.69
C ALA A 124 -8.09 -0.29 -38.31
N HIS A 125 -7.06 0.56 -38.23
CA HIS A 125 -6.66 1.23 -37.00
C HIS A 125 -7.76 2.16 -36.44
N LEU A 126 -8.42 2.94 -37.29
CA LEU A 126 -9.55 3.79 -36.90
C LEU A 126 -10.72 2.95 -36.36
N ARG A 127 -11.07 1.87 -37.06
CA ARG A 127 -12.12 0.94 -36.64
C ARG A 127 -11.80 0.28 -35.30
N GLU A 128 -10.57 -0.20 -35.12
CA GLU A 128 -10.11 -0.80 -33.87
C GLU A 128 -10.17 0.22 -32.72
N SER A 129 -9.70 1.44 -32.95
CA SER A 129 -9.78 2.53 -31.97
C SER A 129 -11.22 2.83 -31.57
N CYS A 130 -12.15 2.89 -32.53
CA CYS A 130 -13.57 3.09 -32.29
C CYS A 130 -14.17 1.96 -31.45
N ILE A 131 -13.88 0.70 -31.78
CA ILE A 131 -14.33 -0.49 -31.04
C ILE A 131 -13.81 -0.47 -29.61
N ILE A 132 -12.54 -0.09 -29.40
CA ILE A 132 -11.94 0.03 -28.06
C ILE A 132 -12.69 1.07 -27.23
N ILE A 133 -12.95 2.25 -27.80
CA ILE A 133 -13.68 3.32 -27.12
C ILE A 133 -15.11 2.86 -26.79
N GLN A 134 -15.83 2.28 -27.74
CA GLN A 134 -17.19 1.76 -27.54
C GLN A 134 -17.22 0.67 -26.47
N ARG A 135 -16.27 -0.28 -26.50
CA ARG A 135 -16.17 -1.35 -25.50
C ARG A 135 -15.88 -0.78 -24.11
N LYS A 136 -14.96 0.19 -24.01
CA LYS A 136 -14.64 0.86 -22.75
C LYS A 136 -15.86 1.60 -22.19
N TRP A 137 -16.57 2.34 -23.04
CA TRP A 137 -17.79 3.06 -22.66
C TRP A 137 -18.89 2.12 -22.18
N ARG A 138 -19.18 1.04 -22.93
CA ARG A 138 -20.15 0.00 -22.52
C ARG A 138 -19.78 -0.64 -21.19
N ALA A 139 -18.50 -0.96 -20.98
CA ALA A 139 -18.02 -1.49 -19.70
C ALA A 139 -18.17 -0.49 -18.54
N THR A 140 -17.93 0.81 -18.80
CA THR A 140 -18.14 1.87 -17.80
C THR A 140 -19.62 2.03 -17.44
N LEU A 141 -20.52 2.00 -18.41
CA LEU A 141 -21.97 2.04 -18.16
C LEU A 141 -22.44 0.83 -17.34
N LEU A 142 -21.99 -0.37 -17.69
CA LEU A 142 -22.31 -1.59 -16.93
C LEU A 142 -21.79 -1.51 -15.49
N ALA A 143 -20.55 -1.07 -15.30
CA ALA A 143 -19.97 -0.91 -13.97
C ALA A 143 -20.72 0.13 -13.12
N ARG A 144 -21.23 1.21 -13.74
CA ARG A 144 -22.08 2.19 -13.05
C ARG A 144 -23.40 1.56 -12.61
N ARG A 145 -24.06 0.80 -13.49
CA ARG A 145 -25.32 0.11 -13.17
C ARG A 145 -25.16 -0.89 -12.01
N ILE A 146 -24.17 -1.78 -12.10
CA ILE A 146 -23.86 -2.77 -11.06
C ILE A 146 -23.54 -2.07 -9.73
N ARG A 147 -22.82 -0.94 -9.76
CA ARG A 147 -22.50 -0.18 -8.56
C ARG A 147 -23.77 0.38 -7.88
N VAL A 148 -24.70 0.93 -8.66
CA VAL A 148 -25.99 1.41 -8.12
C VAL A 148 -26.77 0.23 -7.52
N GLU A 149 -26.91 -0.88 -8.25
CA GLU A 149 -27.58 -2.09 -7.76
C GLU A 149 -26.94 -2.60 -6.45
N PHE A 150 -25.60 -2.68 -6.38
CA PHE A 150 -24.88 -3.05 -5.17
C PHE A 150 -25.19 -2.10 -3.99
N PHE A 151 -25.15 -0.79 -4.20
CA PHE A 151 -25.49 0.17 -3.14
C PHE A 151 -26.94 0.07 -2.69
N THR A 152 -27.88 -0.19 -3.59
CA THR A 152 -29.29 -0.42 -3.21
C THR A 152 -29.43 -1.66 -2.33
N ILE A 153 -28.78 -2.78 -2.69
CA ILE A 153 -28.79 -4.00 -1.88
C ILE A 153 -28.13 -3.75 -0.52
N GLN A 154 -26.99 -3.04 -0.48
CA GLN A 154 -26.33 -2.69 0.78
C GLN A 154 -27.20 -1.80 1.65
N TYR A 155 -27.90 -0.83 1.08
CA TYR A 155 -28.83 0.04 1.81
C TYR A 155 -29.94 -0.79 2.46
N PHE A 156 -30.65 -1.62 1.69
CA PHE A 156 -31.71 -2.47 2.24
C PHE A 156 -31.20 -3.46 3.29
N ALA A 157 -30.05 -4.10 3.04
CA ALA A 157 -29.44 -4.99 4.03
C ALA A 157 -29.11 -4.25 5.34
N THR A 158 -28.59 -3.03 5.25
CA THR A 158 -28.28 -2.20 6.41
C THR A 158 -29.54 -1.81 7.18
N VAL A 159 -30.61 -1.40 6.48
CA VAL A 159 -31.91 -1.07 7.09
C VAL A 159 -32.50 -2.28 7.84
N VAL A 160 -32.50 -3.46 7.23
CA VAL A 160 -32.98 -4.71 7.85
C VAL A 160 -32.12 -5.10 9.05
N GLN A 161 -30.79 -4.96 8.96
CA GLN A 161 -29.89 -5.25 10.09
C GLN A 161 -30.10 -4.27 11.25
N GLN A 162 -30.30 -2.99 10.97
CA GLN A 162 -30.57 -1.98 11.99
C GLN A 162 -31.91 -2.25 12.68
N SER A 163 -32.99 -2.52 11.92
CA SER A 163 -34.30 -2.83 12.49
C SER A 163 -34.28 -4.11 13.31
N PHE A 164 -33.56 -5.15 12.86
CA PHE A 164 -33.38 -6.38 13.62
C PHE A 164 -32.62 -6.14 14.94
N ARG A 165 -31.51 -5.39 14.90
CA ARG A 165 -30.73 -5.06 16.11
C ARG A 165 -31.57 -4.25 17.11
N ALA A 166 -32.31 -3.25 16.63
CA ALA A 166 -33.21 -2.44 17.45
C ALA A 166 -34.32 -3.30 18.07
N THR A 167 -34.95 -4.18 17.29
CA THR A 167 -35.98 -5.11 17.78
C THR A 167 -35.43 -6.08 18.82
N ARG A 168 -34.21 -6.60 18.61
CA ARG A 168 -33.55 -7.49 19.56
C ARG A 168 -33.25 -6.77 20.88
N LEU A 169 -32.74 -5.54 20.82
CA LEU A 169 -32.44 -4.73 22.00
C LEU A 169 -33.72 -4.40 22.78
N MET A 170 -34.79 -3.97 22.09
CA MET A 170 -36.10 -3.71 22.70
C MET A 170 -36.64 -4.97 23.39
N ARG A 171 -36.56 -6.15 22.75
CA ARG A 171 -36.99 -7.42 23.36
C ARG A 171 -36.19 -7.76 24.61
N GLN A 172 -34.87 -7.55 24.60
CA GLN A 172 -34.02 -7.77 25.78
C GLN A 172 -34.40 -6.83 26.93
N GLN A 173 -34.55 -5.53 26.65
CA GLN A 173 -34.99 -4.55 27.66
C GLN A 173 -36.38 -4.87 28.23
N ARG A 174 -37.32 -5.29 27.37
CA ARG A 174 -38.66 -5.71 27.80
C ARG A 174 -38.63 -6.96 28.68
N MET A 175 -37.76 -7.92 28.39
CA MET A 175 -37.57 -9.11 29.22
C MET A 175 -36.98 -8.76 30.59
N GLU A 176 -35.98 -7.89 30.64
CA GLU A 176 -35.39 -7.44 31.91
C GLU A 176 -36.40 -6.65 32.75
N TYR A 177 -37.15 -5.74 32.12
CA TYR A 177 -38.25 -5.03 32.80
C TYR A 177 -39.28 -6.00 33.38
N LYS A 178 -39.72 -7.01 32.60
CA LYS A 178 -40.65 -8.04 33.09
C LYS A 178 -40.06 -8.81 34.28
N ARG A 179 -38.77 -9.15 34.24
CA ARG A 179 -38.07 -9.85 35.33
C ARG A 179 -38.09 -9.01 36.60
N ILE A 180 -37.64 -7.76 36.52
CA ILE A 180 -37.62 -6.83 37.66
C ILE A 180 -39.04 -6.60 38.21
N LYS A 181 -40.02 -6.36 37.33
CA LYS A 181 -41.43 -6.19 37.72
C LYS A 181 -41.96 -7.43 38.46
N SER A 182 -41.69 -8.64 37.96
CA SER A 182 -42.12 -9.89 38.59
C SER A 182 -41.50 -10.10 39.97
N ALA A 183 -40.20 -9.78 40.12
CA ALA A 183 -39.50 -9.85 41.39
C ALA A 183 -40.07 -8.84 42.40
N ALA A 184 -40.31 -7.60 41.96
CA ALA A 184 -40.90 -6.55 42.79
C ALA A 184 -42.31 -6.91 43.27
N ILE A 185 -43.17 -7.41 42.38
CA ILE A 185 -44.53 -7.87 42.75
C ILE A 185 -44.45 -9.04 43.74
N THR A 186 -43.52 -9.98 43.54
CA THR A 186 -43.34 -11.13 44.44
C THR A 186 -42.90 -10.68 45.84
N LEU A 187 -41.96 -9.74 45.91
CA LEU A 187 -41.49 -9.14 47.17
C LEU A 187 -42.61 -8.37 47.87
N GLN A 188 -43.35 -7.53 47.14
CA GLN A 188 -44.48 -6.77 47.67
C GLN A 188 -45.58 -7.69 48.19
N ARG A 189 -45.93 -8.76 47.47
CA ARG A 189 -46.90 -9.78 47.92
C ARG A 189 -46.43 -10.46 49.21
N ARG A 190 -45.17 -10.88 49.27
CA ARG A 190 -44.58 -11.51 50.47
C ARG A 190 -44.57 -10.56 51.66
N TYR A 191 -44.21 -9.30 51.45
CA TYR A 191 -44.22 -8.28 52.48
C TYR A 191 -45.63 -8.02 53.03
N ARG A 192 -46.62 -7.82 52.14
CA ARG A 192 -48.03 -7.63 52.54
C ARG A 192 -48.57 -8.84 53.32
N ALA A 193 -48.27 -10.06 52.86
CA ALA A 193 -48.65 -11.28 53.57
C ALA A 193 -48.00 -11.40 54.95
N LEU A 194 -46.70 -11.06 55.08
CA LEU A 194 -46.01 -11.04 56.37
C LEU A 194 -46.58 -10.00 57.33
N ARG A 195 -46.96 -8.83 56.82
CA ARG A 195 -47.57 -7.77 57.63
C ARG A 195 -48.95 -8.20 58.14
N CYS A 196 -49.80 -8.72 57.26
CA CYS A 196 -51.10 -9.28 57.62
C CYS A 196 -50.98 -10.42 58.66
N MET A 197 -50.05 -11.36 58.46
CA MET A 197 -49.83 -12.46 59.43
C MET A 197 -49.40 -11.94 60.80
N ARG A 198 -48.52 -10.92 60.85
CA ARG A 198 -48.10 -10.30 62.12
C ARG A 198 -49.26 -9.60 62.82
N GLU A 199 -50.07 -8.84 62.10
CA GLU A 199 -51.26 -8.16 62.63
C GLU A 199 -52.25 -9.19 63.22
N VAL A 200 -52.57 -10.26 62.48
CA VAL A 200 -53.45 -11.34 62.95
C VAL A 200 -52.87 -12.05 64.18
N ARG A 201 -51.56 -12.36 64.18
CA ARG A 201 -50.89 -13.00 65.32
C ARG A 201 -50.92 -12.13 66.57
N MET A 202 -50.69 -10.82 66.43
CA MET A 202 -50.78 -9.87 67.54
C MET A 202 -52.20 -9.77 68.10
N GLY A 203 -53.21 -9.73 67.23
CA GLY A 203 -54.62 -9.77 67.63
C GLY A 203 -54.96 -11.04 68.43
N TYR A 204 -54.59 -12.22 67.90
CA TYR A 204 -54.80 -13.50 68.58
C TYR A 204 -54.10 -13.57 69.95
N GLN A 205 -52.84 -13.11 70.03
CA GLN A 205 -52.08 -13.15 71.28
C GLN A 205 -52.69 -12.24 72.35
N SER A 206 -53.15 -11.05 71.97
CA SER A 206 -53.85 -10.12 72.86
C SER A 206 -55.13 -10.75 73.42
N GLU A 207 -55.95 -11.34 72.54
CA GLU A 207 -57.22 -11.95 72.95
C GLU A 207 -57.01 -13.18 73.84
N ARG A 208 -56.04 -14.04 73.49
CA ARG A 208 -55.64 -15.19 74.30
C ARG A 208 -55.17 -14.76 75.69
N ASN A 209 -54.40 -13.68 75.80
CA ASN A 209 -53.91 -13.18 77.09
C ASN A 209 -55.05 -12.67 77.98
N LYS A 210 -56.03 -11.93 77.41
CA LYS A 210 -57.24 -11.51 78.15
C LYS A 210 -58.03 -12.72 78.67
N ILE A 211 -58.23 -13.73 77.83
CA ILE A 211 -58.94 -14.97 78.20
C ILE A 211 -58.22 -15.69 79.35
N ILE A 212 -56.89 -15.83 79.28
CA ILE A 212 -56.10 -16.47 80.33
C ILE A 212 -56.21 -15.71 81.65
N GLN A 213 -56.15 -14.37 81.63
CA GLN A 213 -56.31 -13.55 82.84
C GLN A 213 -57.70 -13.73 83.47
N ILE A 214 -58.75 -13.77 82.66
CA ILE A 214 -60.13 -14.02 83.13
C ILE A 214 -60.23 -15.42 83.75
N GLN A 215 -59.68 -16.45 83.10
CA GLN A 215 -59.69 -17.83 83.60
C GLN A 215 -58.91 -17.98 84.91
N GLN A 216 -57.74 -17.33 85.03
CA GLN A 216 -56.95 -17.33 86.26
C GLN A 216 -57.71 -16.65 87.41
N ARG A 217 -58.31 -15.48 87.15
CA ARG A 217 -59.11 -14.74 88.15
C ARG A 217 -60.33 -15.54 88.60
N TYR A 218 -61.02 -16.20 87.67
CA TYR A 218 -62.16 -17.07 87.98
C TYR A 218 -61.75 -18.28 88.84
N ARG A 219 -60.67 -18.97 88.47
CA ARG A 219 -60.14 -20.11 89.25
C ARG A 219 -59.76 -19.70 90.67
N ALA A 220 -59.08 -18.56 90.82
CA ALA A 220 -58.72 -18.00 92.13
C ALA A 220 -59.96 -17.65 92.98
N MET A 221 -60.99 -17.02 92.38
CA MET A 221 -62.25 -16.72 93.08
C MET A 221 -63.01 -17.98 93.51
N ARG A 222 -63.04 -19.01 92.66
CA ARG A 222 -63.69 -20.29 92.98
C ARG A 222 -62.98 -20.97 94.16
N GLU A 223 -61.66 -21.00 94.15
CA GLU A 223 -60.86 -21.58 95.24
C GLU A 223 -61.07 -20.83 96.56
N MET A 224 -61.03 -19.48 96.52
CA MET A 224 -61.30 -18.64 97.70
C MET A 224 -62.70 -18.88 98.27
N ARG A 225 -63.74 -19.03 97.43
CA ARG A 225 -65.11 -19.34 97.87
C ARG A 225 -65.21 -20.71 98.55
N ILE A 226 -64.53 -21.73 98.01
CA ILE A 226 -64.48 -23.08 98.61
C ILE A 226 -63.80 -23.03 99.98
N GLN A 227 -62.66 -22.34 100.08
CA GLN A 227 -61.94 -22.20 101.35
C GLN A 227 -62.75 -21.41 102.40
N ARG A 228 -63.41 -20.33 101.99
CA ARG A 228 -64.30 -19.55 102.87
C ARG A 228 -65.45 -20.38 103.42
N LYS A 229 -66.12 -21.19 102.58
CA LYS A 229 -67.22 -22.07 103.00
C LYS A 229 -66.73 -23.18 103.97
N SER A 230 -65.51 -23.69 103.75
CA SER A 230 -64.85 -24.63 104.67
C SER A 230 -64.53 -23.98 106.03
N TYR A 231 -64.01 -22.76 106.01
CA TYR A 231 -63.73 -21.97 107.22
C TYR A 231 -65.01 -21.64 108.00
N GLU A 232 -66.08 -21.22 107.33
CA GLU A 232 -67.37 -20.92 107.97
C GLU A 232 -67.98 -22.17 108.64
N LYS A 233 -67.87 -23.35 108.02
CA LYS A 233 -68.27 -24.63 108.65
C LYS A 233 -67.46 -24.94 109.92
N LYS A 234 -66.13 -24.77 109.85
CA LYS A 234 -65.25 -24.96 111.02
C LYS A 234 -65.58 -23.97 112.13
N ARG A 235 -65.77 -22.69 111.80
CA ARG A 235 -66.14 -21.61 112.73
C ARG A 235 -67.50 -21.87 113.38
N ALA A 236 -68.50 -22.31 112.61
CA ALA A 236 -69.82 -22.65 113.15
C ALA A 236 -69.76 -23.85 114.11
N ALA A 237 -68.95 -24.88 113.82
CA ALA A 237 -68.73 -26.00 114.73
C ALA A 237 -68.06 -25.55 116.04
N ILE A 238 -67.04 -24.69 115.95
CA ILE A 238 -66.35 -24.12 117.11
C ILE A 238 -67.31 -23.29 117.98
N ILE A 239 -68.10 -22.40 117.37
CA ILE A 239 -69.09 -21.59 118.11
C ILE A 239 -70.15 -22.48 118.77
N ARG A 240 -70.57 -23.57 118.12
CA ARG A 240 -71.55 -24.51 118.68
C ARG A 240 -70.99 -25.26 119.90
N ILE A 241 -69.72 -25.67 119.85
CA ILE A 241 -69.02 -26.29 120.99
C ILE A 241 -68.83 -25.27 122.12
N GLN A 242 -68.43 -24.04 121.81
CA GLN A 242 -68.27 -22.96 122.79
C GLN A 242 -69.59 -22.58 123.45
N LYS A 243 -70.70 -22.51 122.70
CA LYS A 243 -72.05 -22.23 123.23
C LYS A 243 -72.55 -23.38 124.11
N TRP A 244 -72.35 -24.63 123.69
CA TRP A 244 -72.69 -25.80 124.50
C TRP A 244 -71.91 -25.81 125.82
N TYR A 245 -70.58 -25.68 125.78
CA TYR A 245 -69.73 -25.67 126.99
C TYR A 245 -70.11 -24.53 127.94
N ARG A 246 -70.33 -23.31 127.43
CA ARG A 246 -70.78 -22.16 128.23
C ARG A 246 -72.16 -22.40 128.87
N SER A 247 -73.10 -23.02 128.16
CA SER A 247 -74.42 -23.36 128.73
C SER A 247 -74.33 -24.42 129.83
N THR A 248 -73.50 -25.45 129.65
CA THR A 248 -73.28 -26.51 130.63
C THR A 248 -72.65 -25.99 131.92
N GLN A 249 -71.72 -25.03 131.81
CA GLN A 249 -71.12 -24.36 132.97
C GLN A 249 -72.13 -23.49 133.74
N VAL A 250 -73.00 -22.75 133.06
CA VAL A 250 -74.07 -21.95 133.69
C VAL A 250 -75.09 -22.85 134.41
N THR A 251 -75.47 -24.00 133.82
CA THR A 251 -76.37 -24.98 134.46
C THR A 251 -75.73 -25.62 135.71
N LEU A 252 -74.42 -25.88 135.69
CA LEU A 252 -73.69 -26.41 136.84
C LEU A 252 -73.58 -25.38 137.99
N GLN A 253 -73.42 -24.10 137.68
CA GLN A 253 -73.41 -23.01 138.66
C GLN A 253 -74.80 -22.77 139.29
N GLN A 254 -75.89 -22.87 138.51
CA GLN A 254 -77.26 -22.75 139.02
C GLN A 254 -77.66 -23.96 139.91
N LYS A 255 -77.25 -25.19 139.53
CA LYS A 255 -77.50 -26.40 140.32
C LYS A 255 -76.78 -26.37 141.68
N THR A 256 -75.55 -25.87 141.73
CA THR A 256 -74.74 -25.78 142.96
C THR A 256 -75.20 -24.67 143.92
N SER A 257 -75.71 -23.56 143.38
CA SER A 257 -76.31 -22.48 144.18
C SER A 257 -77.62 -22.92 144.87
N TYR A 258 -78.50 -23.61 144.13
CA TYR A 258 -79.76 -24.15 144.67
C TYR A 258 -79.55 -25.28 145.71
N THR A 259 -78.56 -26.16 145.51
CA THR A 259 -78.24 -27.23 146.49
C THR A 259 -77.57 -26.70 147.76
N ARG A 260 -76.79 -25.62 147.69
CA ARG A 260 -76.24 -24.96 148.89
C ARG A 260 -77.31 -24.34 149.78
N LEU A 261 -78.28 -23.63 149.19
CA LEU A 261 -79.36 -23.00 149.95
C LEU A 261 -80.27 -24.03 150.63
N ARG A 262 -80.54 -25.17 149.96
CA ARG A 262 -81.34 -26.28 150.48
C ARG A 262 -80.63 -27.12 151.56
N ASN A 263 -79.31 -27.33 151.44
CA ASN A 263 -78.55 -28.16 152.38
C ASN A 263 -78.22 -27.44 153.70
N ASN A 264 -78.09 -26.11 153.69
CA ASN A 264 -77.84 -25.33 154.92
C ASN A 264 -79.04 -25.34 155.87
N CYS A 265 -80.26 -25.41 155.36
CA CYS A 265 -81.48 -25.46 156.17
C CYS A 265 -81.74 -26.88 156.78
N ILE A 266 -81.29 -27.95 156.12
CA ILE A 266 -81.53 -29.35 156.53
C ILE A 266 -80.39 -29.92 157.42
N CYS A 267 -79.16 -29.45 157.26
CA CYS A 267 -78.00 -29.95 158.02
C CYS A 267 -77.99 -29.54 159.50
N VAL A 268 -78.57 -28.38 159.86
CA VAL A 268 -78.71 -27.96 161.26
C VAL A 268 -79.69 -28.87 162.02
N GLN A 269 -80.72 -29.39 161.35
CA GLN A 269 -81.76 -30.21 161.98
C GLN A 269 -81.40 -31.71 162.09
N ARG A 270 -80.49 -32.24 161.26
CA ARG A 270 -80.11 -33.68 161.25
C ARG A 270 -78.75 -34.01 161.90
N ARG A 271 -77.86 -33.02 162.09
CA ARG A 271 -76.58 -33.15 162.81
C ARG A 271 -76.72 -33.62 164.26
N TRP A 272 -77.89 -33.45 164.87
CA TRP A 272 -78.13 -33.78 166.28
C TRP A 272 -78.49 -35.26 166.54
N ARG A 273 -79.09 -36.00 165.59
CA ARG A 273 -79.71 -37.32 165.90
C ARG A 273 -78.96 -38.59 165.46
N ALA A 274 -77.95 -38.54 164.60
CA ALA A 274 -77.29 -39.76 164.07
C ALA A 274 -75.81 -39.92 164.48
N LEU A 275 -75.34 -39.11 165.43
CA LEU A 275 -73.97 -39.11 165.93
C LEU A 275 -73.65 -40.32 166.85
N LEU A 276 -74.62 -41.19 167.18
CA LEU A 276 -74.42 -42.24 168.20
C LEU A 276 -74.15 -43.69 167.70
N GLN A 277 -74.61 -44.16 166.52
CA GLN A 277 -74.64 -45.64 166.28
C GLN A 277 -73.77 -46.22 165.13
N GLY A 278 -73.19 -45.42 164.22
CA GLY A 278 -72.60 -45.95 162.97
C GLY A 278 -71.06 -46.08 162.91
N ARG A 279 -70.35 -45.75 163.99
CA ARG A 279 -68.88 -45.57 163.99
C ARG A 279 -68.04 -46.85 164.18
N ARG A 280 -68.60 -48.07 164.29
CA ARG A 280 -67.80 -49.24 164.73
C ARG A 280 -67.62 -50.44 163.79
N VAL A 281 -68.36 -50.62 162.68
CA VAL A 281 -68.32 -51.92 161.93
C VAL A 281 -67.74 -51.83 160.50
N ARG A 282 -67.52 -50.64 159.94
CA ARG A 282 -67.18 -50.50 158.50
C ARG A 282 -65.69 -50.48 158.16
N GLN A 283 -64.82 -50.48 159.17
CA GLN A 283 -63.39 -50.19 158.96
C GLN A 283 -62.53 -51.45 158.74
N GLU A 284 -63.01 -52.65 159.10
CA GLU A 284 -62.19 -53.89 159.07
C GLU A 284 -62.27 -54.71 157.77
N TYR A 285 -63.24 -54.48 156.87
CA TYR A 285 -63.48 -55.34 155.70
C TYR A 285 -62.67 -54.98 154.42
N GLN A 286 -62.13 -53.77 154.30
CA GLN A 286 -61.59 -53.29 153.01
C GLN A 286 -60.11 -53.65 152.71
N GLU A 287 -59.34 -54.17 153.66
CA GLU A 287 -57.89 -54.35 153.46
C GLU A 287 -57.45 -55.70 152.85
N GLN A 288 -58.30 -56.74 152.81
CA GLN A 288 -57.85 -58.08 152.39
C GLN A 288 -57.93 -58.40 150.88
N LEU A 289 -58.74 -57.69 150.07
CA LEU A 289 -58.99 -58.09 148.67
C LEU A 289 -57.92 -57.68 147.64
N GLN A 290 -56.99 -56.80 147.97
CA GLN A 290 -56.08 -56.20 146.96
C GLN A 290 -54.82 -57.02 146.61
N ARG A 291 -54.56 -58.15 147.28
CA ARG A 291 -53.28 -58.88 147.09
C ARG A 291 -53.30 -60.02 146.05
N ILE A 292 -54.47 -60.53 145.65
CA ILE A 292 -54.55 -61.80 144.88
C ILE A 292 -54.50 -61.62 143.34
N ILE A 293 -54.83 -60.45 142.79
CA ILE A 293 -55.08 -60.26 141.34
C ILE A 293 -53.81 -60.06 140.46
N CYS A 294 -52.65 -59.74 141.06
CA CYS A 294 -51.49 -59.25 140.28
C CYS A 294 -50.66 -60.36 139.57
N ILE A 295 -50.67 -61.60 140.08
CA ILE A 295 -49.73 -62.65 139.64
C ILE A 295 -50.18 -63.36 138.35
N GLN A 296 -51.49 -63.46 138.07
CA GLN A 296 -52.00 -64.27 136.95
C GLN A 296 -51.84 -63.63 135.55
N ARG A 297 -51.61 -62.31 135.44
CA ARG A 297 -51.66 -61.57 134.16
C ARG A 297 -50.35 -61.60 133.34
N ARG A 298 -49.21 -61.93 133.95
CA ARG A 298 -47.88 -61.70 133.33
C ARG A 298 -47.33 -62.87 132.49
N TRP A 299 -47.79 -64.10 132.72
CA TRP A 299 -47.24 -65.29 132.06
C TRP A 299 -47.74 -65.50 130.61
N ARG A 300 -49.00 -65.12 130.31
CA ARG A 300 -49.62 -65.36 128.98
C ARG A 300 -49.12 -64.43 127.86
N ALA A 301 -48.53 -63.28 128.19
CA ALA A 301 -48.08 -62.29 127.20
C ALA A 301 -46.77 -62.68 126.48
N THR A 302 -45.92 -63.50 127.09
CA THR A 302 -44.55 -63.75 126.61
C THR A 302 -44.46 -64.79 125.49
N LEU A 303 -45.44 -65.70 125.37
CA LEU A 303 -45.40 -66.82 124.41
C LEU A 303 -45.83 -66.39 122.98
N LEU A 304 -46.79 -65.46 122.85
CA LEU A 304 -47.32 -64.97 121.57
C LEU A 304 -46.32 -64.09 120.77
N MET A 305 -45.39 -63.43 121.46
CA MET A 305 -44.43 -62.52 120.82
C MET A 305 -43.33 -63.27 120.03
N ARG A 306 -42.96 -64.48 120.46
CA ARG A 306 -41.85 -65.24 119.85
C ARG A 306 -42.21 -65.87 118.50
N THR A 307 -43.46 -66.33 118.32
CA THR A 307 -43.94 -66.95 117.07
C THR A 307 -44.17 -65.93 115.95
N ALA A 308 -44.63 -64.73 116.28
CA ALA A 308 -44.86 -63.64 115.32
C ALA A 308 -43.55 -63.10 114.67
N ARG A 309 -42.41 -63.20 115.36
CA ARG A 309 -41.12 -62.68 114.87
C ARG A 309 -40.46 -63.58 113.83
N ALA A 310 -40.66 -64.91 113.90
CA ALA A 310 -40.05 -65.87 112.99
C ALA A 310 -40.69 -65.89 111.59
N THR A 311 -41.99 -65.60 111.49
CA THR A 311 -42.74 -65.57 110.21
C THR A 311 -42.45 -64.31 109.39
N PHE A 312 -42.19 -63.18 110.06
CA PHE A 312 -41.82 -61.91 109.42
C PHE A 312 -40.46 -61.99 108.70
N GLN A 313 -39.46 -62.64 109.29
CA GLN A 313 -38.12 -62.72 108.69
C GLN A 313 -38.09 -63.56 107.40
N ARG A 314 -38.87 -64.66 107.31
CA ARG A 314 -38.99 -65.47 106.08
C ARG A 314 -39.62 -64.70 104.92
N LYS A 315 -40.67 -63.90 105.17
CA LYS A 315 -41.32 -63.09 104.13
C LYS A 315 -40.40 -61.97 103.60
N ARG A 316 -39.57 -61.38 104.46
CA ARG A 316 -38.61 -60.34 104.08
C ARG A 316 -37.46 -60.87 103.19
N ALA A 317 -36.98 -62.09 103.45
CA ALA A 317 -35.90 -62.69 102.66
C ALA A 317 -36.33 -63.00 101.21
N ALA A 318 -37.54 -63.53 101.00
CA ALA A 318 -38.07 -63.82 99.67
C ALA A 318 -38.30 -62.56 98.80
N ALA A 319 -38.79 -61.47 99.42
CA ALA A 319 -39.01 -60.20 98.72
C ALA A 319 -37.70 -59.55 98.22
N LEU A 320 -36.61 -59.66 98.98
CA LEU A 320 -35.32 -59.08 98.61
C LEU A 320 -34.64 -59.81 97.43
N SER A 321 -34.83 -61.13 97.31
CA SER A 321 -34.28 -61.91 96.18
C SER A 321 -34.97 -61.57 94.86
N ILE A 322 -36.30 -61.43 94.85
CA ILE A 322 -37.08 -61.04 93.67
C ILE A 322 -36.74 -59.60 93.22
N GLN A 323 -36.60 -58.68 94.19
CA GLN A 323 -36.24 -57.29 93.90
C GLN A 323 -34.81 -57.14 93.33
N ARG A 324 -33.87 -57.98 93.76
CA ARG A 324 -32.49 -57.97 93.22
C ARG A 324 -32.45 -58.49 91.77
N PHE A 325 -33.16 -59.57 91.46
CA PHE A 325 -33.23 -60.14 90.12
C PHE A 325 -33.91 -59.19 89.10
N TYR A 326 -35.03 -58.56 89.47
CA TYR A 326 -35.70 -57.61 88.58
C TYR A 326 -34.83 -56.37 88.27
N ARG A 327 -34.07 -55.88 89.26
CA ARG A 327 -33.19 -54.72 89.08
C ARG A 327 -31.96 -55.04 88.22
N SER A 328 -31.38 -56.24 88.31
CA SER A 328 -30.29 -56.65 87.42
C SER A 328 -30.79 -56.82 85.98
N GLN A 329 -31.97 -57.40 85.79
CA GLN A 329 -32.51 -57.64 84.44
C GLN A 329 -32.92 -56.35 83.72
N ARG A 330 -33.43 -55.35 84.44
CA ARG A 330 -33.68 -54.01 83.87
C ARG A 330 -32.39 -53.29 83.46
N LYS A 331 -31.30 -53.44 84.23
CA LYS A 331 -29.99 -52.88 83.84
C LYS A 331 -29.42 -53.58 82.60
N ALA A 332 -29.54 -54.90 82.50
CA ALA A 332 -29.08 -55.66 81.33
C ALA A 332 -29.81 -55.27 80.03
N LEU A 333 -31.13 -55.07 80.09
CA LEU A 333 -31.92 -54.62 78.93
C LEU A 333 -31.55 -53.20 78.48
N ALA A 334 -31.33 -52.28 79.41
CA ALA A 334 -30.90 -50.91 79.08
C ALA A 334 -29.53 -50.87 78.40
N ILE A 335 -28.57 -51.69 78.86
CA ILE A 335 -27.25 -51.82 78.23
C ILE A 335 -27.36 -52.41 76.82
N ARG A 336 -28.22 -53.41 76.62
CA ARG A 336 -28.48 -54.02 75.30
C ARG A 336 -29.08 -53.01 74.31
N GLU A 337 -30.03 -52.20 74.76
CA GLU A 337 -30.67 -51.15 73.94
C GLU A 337 -29.66 -50.09 73.49
N GLN A 338 -28.79 -49.63 74.40
CA GLN A 338 -27.70 -48.71 74.09
C GLN A 338 -26.69 -49.30 73.10
N TYR A 339 -26.32 -50.58 73.26
CA TYR A 339 -25.43 -51.27 72.32
C TYR A 339 -26.03 -51.36 70.91
N LEU A 340 -27.31 -51.70 70.77
CA LEU A 340 -27.99 -51.78 69.47
C LEU A 340 -28.11 -50.42 68.78
N LEU A 341 -28.36 -49.35 69.54
CA LEU A 341 -28.34 -47.98 69.03
C LEU A 341 -26.95 -47.60 68.50
N ILE A 342 -25.89 -47.86 69.28
CA ILE A 342 -24.51 -47.57 68.86
C ILE A 342 -24.15 -48.38 67.60
N ARG A 343 -24.49 -49.67 67.56
CA ARG A 343 -24.24 -50.54 66.39
C ARG A 343 -24.96 -50.05 65.13
N THR A 344 -26.22 -49.64 65.23
CA THR A 344 -26.99 -49.13 64.08
C THR A 344 -26.44 -47.80 63.58
N LEU A 345 -26.04 -46.90 64.49
CA LEU A 345 -25.36 -45.64 64.14
C LEU A 345 -24.01 -45.90 63.44
N VAL A 346 -23.20 -46.83 63.94
CA VAL A 346 -21.92 -47.22 63.33
C VAL A 346 -22.12 -47.79 61.93
N ILE A 347 -23.11 -48.69 61.73
CA ILE A 347 -23.42 -49.24 60.40
C ILE A 347 -23.87 -48.12 59.45
N CYS A 348 -24.66 -47.16 59.92
CA CYS A 348 -25.12 -46.02 59.11
C CYS A 348 -23.94 -45.15 58.65
N VAL A 349 -22.99 -44.86 59.55
CA VAL A 349 -21.75 -44.14 59.25
C VAL A 349 -20.86 -44.92 58.28
N GLN A 350 -20.67 -46.22 58.49
CA GLN A 350 -19.90 -47.09 57.59
C GLN A 350 -20.53 -47.14 56.18
N ARG A 351 -21.86 -47.24 56.07
CA ARG A 351 -22.59 -47.25 54.80
C ARG A 351 -22.45 -45.92 54.06
N LYS A 352 -22.54 -44.79 54.80
CA LYS A 352 -22.32 -43.45 54.26
C LYS A 352 -20.88 -43.25 53.79
N TYR A 353 -19.90 -43.70 54.56
CA TYR A 353 -18.48 -43.63 54.21
C TYR A 353 -18.15 -44.45 52.95
N ARG A 354 -18.65 -45.69 52.85
CA ARG A 354 -18.48 -46.54 51.65
C ARG A 354 -19.15 -45.92 50.41
N ALA A 355 -20.34 -45.36 50.55
CA ALA A 355 -21.00 -44.62 49.47
C ALA A 355 -20.19 -43.38 49.04
N GLN A 356 -19.57 -42.68 49.99
CA GLN A 356 -18.75 -41.50 49.73
C GLN A 356 -17.43 -41.85 49.02
N LEU A 357 -16.81 -42.99 49.35
CA LEU A 357 -15.66 -43.53 48.62
C LEU A 357 -16.01 -43.92 47.19
N SER A 358 -17.13 -44.62 46.98
CA SER A 358 -17.62 -44.99 45.64
C SER A 358 -17.91 -43.74 44.78
N MET A 359 -18.57 -42.74 45.35
CA MET A 359 -18.84 -41.45 44.68
C MET A 359 -17.56 -40.66 44.36
N ARG A 360 -16.53 -40.70 45.23
CA ARG A 360 -15.22 -40.11 44.94
C ARG A 360 -14.51 -40.81 43.78
N LYS A 361 -14.54 -42.15 43.74
CA LYS A 361 -13.96 -42.93 42.64
C LYS A 361 -14.67 -42.62 41.31
N ALA A 362 -16.01 -42.69 41.29
CA ALA A 362 -16.80 -42.35 40.12
C ALA A 362 -16.57 -40.90 39.63
N ARG A 363 -16.41 -39.95 40.57
CA ARG A 363 -16.07 -38.56 40.23
C ARG A 363 -14.66 -38.44 39.63
N TYR A 364 -13.68 -39.16 40.17
CA TYR A 364 -12.32 -39.18 39.61
C TYR A 364 -12.33 -39.74 38.19
N ASP A 365 -12.98 -40.88 37.97
CA ASP A 365 -13.09 -41.54 36.66
C ASP A 365 -13.78 -40.63 35.63
N PHE A 366 -14.87 -39.95 36.01
CA PHE A 366 -15.55 -38.97 35.17
C PHE A 366 -14.66 -37.75 34.83
N LEU A 367 -13.93 -37.23 35.81
CA LEU A 367 -13.03 -36.09 35.60
C LEU A 367 -11.85 -36.48 34.69
N LEU A 368 -11.32 -37.69 34.83
CA LEU A 368 -10.28 -38.24 33.96
C LEU A 368 -10.81 -38.39 32.53
N LEU A 369 -11.97 -39.02 32.35
CA LEU A 369 -12.64 -39.17 31.04
C LEU A 369 -12.92 -37.81 30.38
N ARG A 370 -13.38 -36.82 31.17
CA ARG A 370 -13.61 -35.46 30.68
C ARG A 370 -12.30 -34.79 30.27
N ARG A 371 -11.22 -34.94 31.04
CA ARG A 371 -9.89 -34.40 30.69
C ARG A 371 -9.36 -35.02 29.41
N THR A 372 -9.42 -36.35 29.28
CA THR A 372 -8.94 -37.05 28.09
C THR A 372 -9.78 -36.70 26.86
N ALA A 373 -11.11 -36.62 26.99
CA ALA A 373 -12.00 -36.20 25.91
C ALA A 373 -11.73 -34.75 25.47
N ILE A 374 -11.55 -33.81 26.40
CA ILE A 374 -11.22 -32.42 26.07
C ILE A 374 -9.85 -32.34 25.39
N HIS A 375 -8.85 -33.06 25.90
CA HIS A 375 -7.53 -33.10 25.28
C HIS A 375 -7.59 -33.65 23.85
N LEU A 376 -8.30 -34.76 23.63
CA LEU A 376 -8.48 -35.36 22.31
C LEU A 376 -9.25 -34.43 21.34
N GLN A 377 -10.27 -33.73 21.84
CA GLN A 377 -11.01 -32.74 21.05
C GLN A 377 -10.15 -31.53 20.70
N GLN A 378 -9.32 -31.06 21.63
CA GLN A 378 -8.40 -29.95 21.40
C GLN A 378 -7.30 -30.32 20.41
N THR A 379 -6.69 -31.51 20.53
CA THR A 379 -5.69 -31.99 19.59
C THR A 379 -6.29 -32.21 18.21
N PHE A 380 -7.48 -32.81 18.10
CA PHE A 380 -8.16 -32.99 16.82
C PHE A 380 -8.54 -31.67 16.15
N ARG A 381 -9.09 -30.71 16.91
CA ARG A 381 -9.39 -29.36 16.40
C ARG A 381 -8.12 -28.63 15.95
N GLY A 382 -7.04 -28.73 16.73
CA GLY A 382 -5.73 -28.18 16.37
C GLY A 382 -5.18 -28.80 15.08
N LEU A 383 -5.34 -30.12 14.90
CA LEU A 383 -4.89 -30.84 13.71
C LEU A 383 -5.70 -30.47 12.46
N CYS A 384 -7.00 -30.25 12.60
CA CYS A 384 -7.86 -29.74 11.53
C CYS A 384 -7.47 -28.32 11.12
N VAL A 385 -7.26 -27.42 12.09
CA VAL A 385 -6.81 -26.04 11.83
C VAL A 385 -5.43 -26.04 11.16
N MET A 386 -4.49 -26.86 11.63
CA MET A 386 -3.17 -26.98 11.04
C MET A 386 -3.22 -27.48 9.59
N ARG A 387 -4.07 -28.48 9.29
CA ARG A 387 -4.29 -28.94 7.91
C ARG A 387 -4.86 -27.85 7.02
N GLN A 388 -5.84 -27.08 7.49
CA GLN A 388 -6.45 -25.99 6.74
C GLN A 388 -5.44 -24.86 6.46
N GLN A 389 -4.68 -24.44 7.48
CA GLN A 389 -3.61 -23.45 7.33
C GLN A 389 -2.51 -23.93 6.38
N ARG A 390 -2.15 -25.23 6.44
CA ARG A 390 -1.18 -25.82 5.50
C ARG A 390 -1.69 -25.80 4.07
N THR A 391 -2.97 -26.10 3.83
CA THR A 391 -3.55 -26.03 2.48
C THR A 391 -3.61 -24.60 1.95
N GLU A 392 -3.95 -23.62 2.78
CA GLU A 392 -3.94 -22.19 2.41
C GLU A 392 -2.51 -21.72 2.11
N TYR A 393 -1.54 -22.07 2.95
CA TYR A 393 -0.13 -21.74 2.73
C TYR A 393 0.39 -22.33 1.40
N LEU A 394 0.09 -23.60 1.12
CA LEU A 394 0.51 -24.24 -0.13
C LEU A 394 -0.15 -23.58 -1.36
N LEU A 395 -1.41 -23.18 -1.26
CA LEU A 395 -2.10 -22.44 -2.32
C LEU A 395 -1.41 -21.09 -2.58
N ILE A 396 -1.13 -20.31 -1.54
CA ILE A 396 -0.44 -19.02 -1.65
C ILE A 396 0.97 -19.20 -2.20
N ARG A 397 1.71 -20.22 -1.74
CA ARG A 397 3.05 -20.54 -2.25
C ARG A 397 3.02 -20.91 -3.73
N ASN A 398 2.12 -21.80 -4.14
CA ASN A 398 2.03 -22.25 -5.53
C ASN A 398 1.59 -21.14 -6.47
N THR A 399 0.62 -20.32 -6.06
CA THR A 399 0.19 -19.14 -6.83
C THR A 399 1.31 -18.11 -6.95
N ALA A 400 2.07 -17.86 -5.88
CA ALA A 400 3.24 -16.98 -5.92
C ALA A 400 4.34 -17.51 -6.85
N ILE A 401 4.67 -18.80 -6.80
CA ILE A 401 5.64 -19.43 -7.71
C ILE A 401 5.18 -19.30 -9.17
N HIS A 402 3.91 -19.57 -9.45
CA HIS A 402 3.35 -19.43 -10.81
C HIS A 402 3.44 -17.99 -11.33
N LEU A 403 3.11 -17.01 -10.49
CA LEU A 403 3.23 -15.58 -10.80
C LEU A 403 4.69 -15.17 -11.04
N GLN A 404 5.61 -15.64 -10.20
CA GLN A 404 7.05 -15.40 -10.35
C GLN A 404 7.59 -16.00 -11.66
N GLN A 405 7.18 -17.23 -12.01
CA GLN A 405 7.55 -17.87 -13.27
C GLN A 405 7.01 -17.09 -14.49
N LYS A 406 5.73 -16.68 -14.46
CA LYS A 406 5.14 -15.85 -15.54
C LYS A 406 5.81 -14.49 -15.65
N PHE A 407 6.14 -13.86 -14.52
CA PHE A 407 6.84 -12.58 -14.50
C PHE A 407 8.25 -12.71 -15.07
N ARG A 408 9.03 -13.71 -14.62
CA ARG A 408 10.38 -14.00 -15.16
C ARG A 408 10.33 -14.28 -16.66
N GLY A 409 9.38 -15.09 -17.13
CA GLY A 409 9.18 -15.35 -18.55
C GLY A 409 8.82 -14.09 -19.36
N LYS A 410 7.94 -13.23 -18.82
CA LYS A 410 7.59 -11.94 -19.47
C LYS A 410 8.79 -10.99 -19.52
N ARG A 411 9.60 -10.94 -18.46
CA ARG A 411 10.81 -10.11 -18.42
C ARG A 411 11.84 -10.58 -19.46
N LEU A 412 12.08 -11.89 -19.54
CA LEU A 412 12.97 -12.48 -20.55
C LEU A 412 12.49 -12.20 -21.98
N MET A 413 11.19 -12.32 -22.24
CA MET A 413 10.60 -11.98 -23.54
C MET A 413 10.75 -10.49 -23.88
N GLN A 414 10.61 -9.60 -22.90
CA GLN A 414 10.84 -8.17 -23.09
C GLN A 414 12.31 -7.86 -23.39
N GLU A 415 13.25 -8.49 -22.68
CA GLU A 415 14.70 -8.36 -22.91
C GLU A 415 15.08 -8.85 -24.33
N GLN A 416 14.56 -10.02 -24.75
CA GLN A 416 14.77 -10.55 -26.10
C GLN A 416 14.16 -9.63 -27.19
N ARG A 417 12.95 -9.13 -26.96
CA ARG A 417 12.30 -8.19 -27.89
C ARG A 417 13.06 -6.87 -27.98
N ALA A 418 13.59 -6.35 -26.87
CA ALA A 418 14.42 -5.15 -26.87
C ALA A 418 15.72 -5.36 -27.66
N ARG A 419 16.41 -6.49 -27.47
CA ARG A 419 17.59 -6.87 -28.28
C ARG A 419 17.27 -6.97 -29.77
N TYR A 420 16.17 -7.62 -30.13
CA TYR A 420 15.73 -7.73 -31.53
C TYR A 420 15.45 -6.36 -32.15
N LEU A 421 14.73 -5.48 -31.44
CA LEU A 421 14.45 -4.12 -31.91
C LEU A 421 15.72 -3.28 -32.04
N GLN A 422 16.66 -3.42 -31.09
CA GLN A 422 17.96 -2.77 -31.16
C GLN A 422 18.73 -3.23 -32.40
N LEU A 423 18.79 -4.54 -32.68
CA LEU A 423 19.42 -5.10 -33.89
C LEU A 423 18.76 -4.59 -35.17
N CYS A 424 17.43 -4.51 -35.21
CA CYS A 424 16.72 -3.95 -36.36
C CYS A 424 17.06 -2.47 -36.56
N GLN A 425 17.12 -1.71 -35.47
CA GLN A 425 17.42 -0.28 -35.51
C GLN A 425 18.88 -0.03 -35.90
N THR A 426 19.83 -0.81 -35.39
CA THR A 426 21.25 -0.72 -35.77
C THR A 426 21.45 -1.12 -37.22
N ALA A 427 20.80 -2.18 -37.70
CA ALA A 427 20.85 -2.55 -39.12
C ALA A 427 20.29 -1.45 -40.02
N LEU A 428 19.15 -0.84 -39.63
CA LEU A 428 18.54 0.24 -40.37
C LEU A 428 19.40 1.51 -40.36
N THR A 429 19.98 1.89 -39.22
CA THR A 429 20.89 3.04 -39.16
C THR A 429 22.15 2.80 -39.98
N LEU A 430 22.73 1.60 -39.94
CA LEU A 430 23.91 1.24 -40.72
C LEU A 430 23.60 1.27 -42.24
N GLN A 431 22.44 0.75 -42.66
CA GLN A 431 21.95 0.88 -44.04
C GLN A 431 21.73 2.35 -44.44
N THR A 432 21.14 3.18 -43.58
CA THR A 432 20.97 4.61 -43.89
C THR A 432 22.31 5.34 -43.99
N TYR A 433 23.28 4.98 -43.14
CA TYR A 433 24.62 5.56 -43.17
C TYR A 433 25.37 5.13 -44.44
N ALA A 434 25.29 3.85 -44.83
CA ALA A 434 25.85 3.33 -46.06
C ALA A 434 25.22 3.99 -47.30
N ARG A 435 23.89 4.08 -47.37
CA ARG A 435 23.18 4.81 -48.45
C ARG A 435 23.59 6.29 -48.49
N GLY A 436 23.72 6.93 -47.33
CA GLY A 436 24.19 8.30 -47.20
C GLY A 436 25.65 8.48 -47.64
N LEU A 437 26.53 7.54 -47.32
CA LEU A 437 27.92 7.52 -47.75
C LEU A 437 28.02 7.39 -49.28
N LEU A 438 27.28 6.46 -49.87
CA LEU A 438 27.21 6.28 -51.32
C LEU A 438 26.67 7.53 -52.02
N ALA A 439 25.62 8.15 -51.47
CA ALA A 439 25.07 9.41 -51.98
C ALA A 439 26.08 10.57 -51.89
N ARG A 440 26.83 10.67 -50.78
CA ARG A 440 27.88 11.69 -50.60
C ARG A 440 29.07 11.49 -51.54
N ARG A 441 29.52 10.23 -51.75
CA ARG A 441 30.55 9.90 -52.74
C ARG A 441 30.10 10.25 -54.16
N ARG A 442 28.87 9.90 -54.51
CA ARG A 442 28.28 10.27 -55.81
C ARG A 442 28.17 11.78 -55.98
N LEU A 443 27.80 12.50 -54.92
CA LEU A 443 27.75 13.96 -54.93
C LEU A 443 29.16 14.56 -55.09
N GLN A 444 30.16 14.09 -54.34
CA GLN A 444 31.55 14.55 -54.49
C GLN A 444 32.08 14.33 -55.90
N ALA A 445 31.79 13.19 -56.54
CA ALA A 445 32.18 12.93 -57.92
C ALA A 445 31.53 13.89 -58.94
N LEU A 446 30.38 14.48 -58.59
CA LEU A 446 29.66 15.46 -59.43
C LEU A 446 30.01 16.93 -59.08
N MET A 447 30.85 17.19 -58.08
CA MET A 447 31.17 18.55 -57.62
C MET A 447 32.36 19.10 -58.42
N THR A 448 32.06 19.70 -59.57
CA THR A 448 32.99 20.56 -60.32
C THR A 448 33.24 21.89 -59.56
N PRO A 449 34.36 22.59 -59.82
CA PRO A 449 34.69 23.86 -59.15
C PRO A 449 33.57 24.90 -59.26
N GLU A 450 32.87 24.96 -60.40
CA GLU A 450 31.75 25.86 -60.66
C GLU A 450 30.53 25.59 -59.75
N ILE A 451 30.17 24.31 -59.57
CA ILE A 451 29.03 23.90 -58.72
C ILE A 451 29.32 24.19 -57.24
N ILE A 452 30.59 24.08 -56.83
CA ILE A 452 31.04 24.43 -55.46
C ILE A 452 30.83 25.93 -55.20
N GLU A 453 31.21 26.78 -56.14
CA GLU A 453 31.08 28.23 -56.01
C GLU A 453 29.62 28.69 -56.01
N GLU A 454 28.78 28.12 -56.88
CA GLU A 454 27.35 28.40 -56.89
C GLU A 454 26.68 28.04 -55.55
N ARG A 455 27.10 26.93 -54.93
CA ARG A 455 26.63 26.56 -53.58
C ARG A 455 27.05 27.55 -52.50
N ARG A 456 28.26 28.11 -52.55
CA ARG A 456 28.68 29.17 -51.61
C ARG A 456 27.80 30.40 -51.76
N ARG A 457 27.55 30.85 -52.99
CA ARG A 457 26.68 32.00 -53.28
C ARG A 457 25.25 31.77 -52.77
N ARG A 458 24.66 30.59 -53.01
CA ARG A 458 23.34 30.22 -52.48
C ARG A 458 23.30 30.17 -50.95
N LYS A 459 24.37 29.73 -50.28
CA LYS A 459 24.45 29.71 -48.81
C LYS A 459 24.52 31.13 -48.25
N ALA A 460 25.34 32.00 -48.82
CA ALA A 460 25.41 33.41 -48.46
C ALA A 460 24.04 34.10 -48.64
N ALA A 461 23.37 33.87 -49.77
CA ALA A 461 22.03 34.40 -50.03
C ALA A 461 21.01 33.97 -48.96
N LYS A 462 21.02 32.70 -48.53
CA LYS A 462 20.13 32.21 -47.46
C LYS A 462 20.41 32.89 -46.11
N VAL A 463 21.67 33.18 -45.78
CA VAL A 463 22.04 33.90 -44.56
C VAL A 463 21.50 35.33 -44.60
N ILE A 464 21.75 36.05 -45.70
CA ILE A 464 21.24 37.41 -45.91
C ILE A 464 19.71 37.43 -45.82
N GLN A 465 19.04 36.50 -46.50
CA GLN A 465 17.58 36.37 -46.46
C GLN A 465 17.04 36.08 -45.05
N ARG A 466 17.73 35.26 -44.24
CA ARG A 466 17.35 35.01 -42.84
C ARG A 466 17.40 36.29 -42.01
N PHE A 467 18.49 37.03 -42.09
CA PHE A 467 18.66 38.28 -41.35
C PHE A 467 17.63 39.33 -41.79
N TRP A 468 17.40 39.47 -43.10
CA TRP A 468 16.41 40.39 -43.64
C TRP A 468 14.98 40.04 -43.22
N ARG A 469 14.58 38.76 -43.30
CA ARG A 469 13.28 38.30 -42.81
C ARG A 469 13.10 38.62 -41.33
N GLY A 470 14.13 38.39 -40.51
CA GLY A 470 14.11 38.75 -39.08
C GLY A 470 13.99 40.26 -38.83
N TYR A 471 14.73 41.09 -39.59
CA TYR A 471 14.62 42.55 -39.53
C TYR A 471 13.20 43.02 -39.91
N ARG A 472 12.67 42.49 -41.01
CA ARG A 472 11.34 42.86 -41.51
C ARG A 472 10.25 42.58 -40.47
N VAL A 473 10.28 41.41 -39.84
CA VAL A 473 9.33 41.04 -38.76
C VAL A 473 9.44 42.01 -37.58
N ARG A 474 10.65 42.28 -37.07
CA ARG A 474 10.89 43.23 -35.96
C ARG A 474 10.48 44.67 -36.30
N LYS A 475 10.55 45.06 -37.58
CA LYS A 475 10.10 46.37 -38.06
C LYS A 475 8.57 46.45 -38.15
N SER A 476 7.90 45.39 -38.61
CA SER A 476 6.44 45.33 -38.76
C SER A 476 5.67 45.12 -37.45
N PHE A 477 6.18 44.27 -36.55
CA PHE A 477 5.55 43.99 -35.25
C PHE A 477 6.19 44.86 -34.16
N GLN A 478 5.84 46.15 -34.13
CA GLN A 478 6.19 47.05 -33.02
C GLN A 478 5.00 47.21 -32.10
N SER A 479 4.87 46.32 -31.11
CA SER A 479 3.85 46.45 -30.06
C SER A 479 4.04 47.76 -29.28
N MET A 480 2.94 48.27 -28.70
CA MET A 480 2.98 49.50 -27.90
C MET A 480 3.98 49.39 -26.74
N GLN A 481 4.05 48.20 -26.10
CA GLN A 481 5.03 47.90 -25.06
C GLN A 481 6.48 48.02 -25.55
N MET A 482 6.81 47.50 -26.76
CA MET A 482 8.18 47.60 -27.29
C MET A 482 8.59 49.05 -27.60
N ARG A 483 7.64 49.89 -28.04
CA ARG A 483 7.90 51.32 -28.29
C ARG A 483 8.08 52.10 -26.98
N LEU A 484 7.25 51.81 -25.97
CA LEU A 484 7.39 52.34 -24.62
C LEU A 484 8.74 51.98 -24.01
N ILE A 485 9.16 50.71 -24.10
CA ILE A 485 10.47 50.27 -23.60
C ILE A 485 11.62 51.04 -24.29
N ARG A 486 11.55 51.27 -25.62
CA ARG A 486 12.56 52.07 -26.33
C ARG A 486 12.58 53.54 -25.87
N ARG A 487 11.42 54.17 -25.70
CA ARG A 487 11.32 55.55 -25.18
C ARG A 487 11.88 55.64 -23.76
N ASN A 488 11.49 54.70 -22.90
CA ASN A 488 11.98 54.64 -21.52
C ASN A 488 13.50 54.41 -21.47
N MET A 489 14.06 53.54 -22.32
CA MET A 489 15.51 53.36 -22.39
C MET A 489 16.25 54.62 -22.86
N ALA A 490 15.69 55.37 -23.82
CA ALA A 490 16.28 56.63 -24.29
C ALA A 490 16.22 57.71 -23.20
N LEU A 491 15.07 57.85 -22.53
CA LEU A 491 14.88 58.77 -21.40
C LEU A 491 15.84 58.43 -20.25
N TRP A 492 15.89 57.16 -19.84
CA TRP A 492 16.80 56.71 -18.77
C TRP A 492 18.25 57.01 -19.11
N ARG A 493 18.71 56.79 -20.35
CA ARG A 493 20.08 57.15 -20.75
C ARG A 493 20.37 58.63 -20.58
N GLN A 494 19.40 59.50 -20.82
CA GLN A 494 19.57 60.95 -20.68
C GLN A 494 19.50 61.42 -19.22
N THR A 495 18.71 60.75 -18.38
CA THR A 495 18.51 61.13 -16.96
C THR A 495 19.46 60.40 -15.99
N THR A 496 20.36 59.52 -16.46
CA THR A 496 21.23 58.73 -15.56
C THR A 496 22.41 59.55 -15.04
N GLN A 497 22.44 59.81 -13.73
CA GLN A 497 23.60 60.37 -13.02
C GLN A 497 24.73 59.33 -12.87
N ALA A 498 26.00 59.75 -12.82
CA ALA A 498 27.18 58.87 -12.75
C ALA A 498 27.13 57.86 -11.56
N ALA A 499 26.59 58.30 -10.41
CA ALA A 499 26.41 57.48 -9.22
C ALA A 499 25.35 56.35 -9.38
N ASN A 500 24.45 56.47 -10.36
CA ASN A 500 23.39 55.49 -10.62
C ASN A 500 23.79 54.40 -11.62
N THR A 501 25.03 54.42 -12.12
CA THR A 501 25.55 53.39 -13.01
C THR A 501 25.79 52.07 -12.26
N LEU A 502 25.65 50.93 -12.96
CA LEU A 502 25.86 49.63 -12.34
C LEU A 502 27.31 49.45 -11.85
N SER A 503 28.28 49.99 -12.59
CA SER A 503 29.69 49.95 -12.22
C SER A 503 29.93 50.72 -10.92
N SER A 504 29.39 51.94 -10.77
CA SER A 504 29.53 52.73 -9.54
C SER A 504 28.86 52.03 -8.34
N LYS A 505 27.69 51.42 -8.54
CA LYS A 505 27.00 50.64 -7.50
C LYS A 505 27.80 49.41 -7.05
N ILE A 506 28.47 48.73 -7.98
CA ILE A 506 29.33 47.58 -7.65
C ILE A 506 30.59 48.05 -6.92
N SER A 507 31.24 49.13 -7.38
CA SER A 507 32.39 49.70 -6.68
C SER A 507 32.06 50.13 -5.25
N HIS A 508 30.92 50.78 -5.05
CA HIS A 508 30.43 51.13 -3.71
C HIS A 508 30.12 49.88 -2.86
N ALA A 509 29.42 48.90 -3.44
CA ALA A 509 29.15 47.63 -2.76
C ALA A 509 30.45 46.94 -2.29
N VAL A 510 31.46 46.85 -3.15
CA VAL A 510 32.75 46.24 -2.80
C VAL A 510 33.49 47.03 -1.71
N CYS A 511 33.41 48.36 -1.72
CA CYS A 511 33.97 49.20 -0.66
C CYS A 511 33.34 48.87 0.69
N VAL A 512 32.00 48.88 0.76
CA VAL A 512 31.24 48.57 1.99
C VAL A 512 31.53 47.15 2.50
N LEU A 513 31.70 46.17 1.61
CA LEU A 513 32.08 44.80 2.01
C LEU A 513 33.53 44.70 2.51
N ARG A 514 34.43 45.59 2.07
CA ARG A 514 35.85 45.63 2.49
C ARG A 514 36.03 46.34 3.83
N ASP A 515 35.23 47.38 4.08
CA ASP A 515 35.39 48.26 5.25
C ASP A 515 34.77 47.69 6.55
N HIS A 516 34.38 46.40 6.56
CA HIS A 516 33.80 45.69 7.72
C HIS A 516 32.59 46.40 8.34
N SER A 517 31.66 46.82 7.49
CA SER A 517 30.40 47.47 7.85
C SER A 517 29.46 46.65 8.75
N SER A 518 28.48 47.33 9.37
CA SER A 518 27.44 46.70 10.19
C SER A 518 26.71 45.57 9.44
N ALA A 519 26.21 44.55 10.15
CA ALA A 519 25.50 43.42 9.52
C ALA A 519 24.28 43.85 8.68
N SER A 520 23.67 44.99 9.03
CA SER A 520 22.56 45.61 8.27
C SER A 520 23.03 46.18 6.92
N GLU A 521 24.15 46.90 6.90
CA GLU A 521 24.75 47.43 5.68
C GLU A 521 25.22 46.31 4.75
N ILE A 522 25.90 45.29 5.30
CA ILE A 522 26.31 44.10 4.53
C ILE A 522 25.08 43.44 3.91
N LEU A 523 24.00 43.28 4.66
CA LEU A 523 22.76 42.69 4.15
C LEU A 523 22.17 43.52 2.99
N HIS A 524 22.12 44.85 3.13
CA HIS A 524 21.64 45.74 2.07
C HIS A 524 22.47 45.61 0.79
N VAL A 525 23.80 45.52 0.92
CA VAL A 525 24.73 45.35 -0.20
C VAL A 525 24.55 43.98 -0.85
N LEU A 526 24.43 42.91 -0.07
CA LEU A 526 24.23 41.55 -0.58
C LEU A 526 22.89 41.41 -1.32
N ILE A 527 21.82 42.08 -0.86
CA ILE A 527 20.54 42.13 -1.59
C ILE A 527 20.74 42.77 -2.98
N CYS A 528 21.53 43.84 -3.07
CA CYS A 528 21.86 44.47 -4.34
C CYS A 528 22.68 43.53 -5.23
N LEU A 529 23.73 42.91 -4.69
CA LEU A 529 24.61 41.99 -5.41
C LEU A 529 23.90 40.70 -5.85
N ASP A 530 22.92 40.17 -5.11
CA ASP A 530 22.08 39.03 -5.55
C ASP A 530 21.30 39.38 -6.84
N ARG A 531 20.71 40.58 -6.89
CA ARG A 531 19.98 41.04 -8.09
C ARG A 531 20.93 41.22 -9.27
N ILE A 532 22.09 41.86 -9.04
CA ILE A 532 23.08 42.13 -10.08
C ILE A 532 23.70 40.83 -10.59
N SER A 533 24.12 39.93 -9.70
CA SER A 533 24.71 38.64 -10.06
C SER A 533 23.76 37.76 -10.87
N ARG A 534 22.46 37.83 -10.61
CA ARG A 534 21.46 37.09 -11.40
C ARG A 534 21.19 37.70 -12.77
N THR A 535 21.03 39.03 -12.84
CA THR A 535 20.53 39.72 -14.06
C THR A 535 21.65 40.11 -15.01
N VAL A 536 22.81 40.52 -14.48
CA VAL A 536 23.93 41.07 -15.26
C VAL A 536 25.28 40.54 -14.73
N PRO A 537 25.50 39.20 -14.70
CA PRO A 537 26.69 38.59 -14.08
C PRO A 537 28.03 39.02 -14.69
N HIS A 538 28.05 39.37 -15.98
CA HIS A 538 29.29 39.73 -16.70
C HIS A 538 29.99 40.96 -16.12
N ILE A 539 29.27 41.89 -15.47
CA ILE A 539 29.87 43.09 -14.87
C ILE A 539 30.62 42.76 -13.57
N LEU A 540 30.28 41.63 -12.92
CA LEU A 540 30.97 41.16 -11.72
C LEU A 540 32.25 40.37 -12.02
N MET A 541 32.63 40.15 -13.29
CA MET A 541 33.81 39.33 -13.64
C MET A 541 35.07 39.73 -12.88
N ASN A 542 35.39 41.02 -12.85
CA ASN A 542 36.61 41.55 -12.21
C ASN A 542 36.56 41.49 -10.67
N GLN A 543 35.37 41.40 -10.08
CA GLN A 543 35.18 41.39 -8.62
C GLN A 543 34.71 40.01 -8.12
N SER A 544 34.58 39.03 -9.01
CA SER A 544 33.96 37.74 -8.71
C SER A 544 34.75 36.90 -7.72
N ASP A 545 36.08 37.02 -7.74
CA ASP A 545 36.97 36.35 -6.77
C ASP A 545 36.76 36.91 -5.36
N PHE A 546 36.87 38.23 -5.18
CA PHE A 546 36.61 38.90 -3.90
C PHE A 546 35.21 38.61 -3.37
N VAL A 547 34.17 38.78 -4.21
CA VAL A 547 32.77 38.57 -3.80
C VAL A 547 32.53 37.11 -3.41
N SER A 548 33.11 36.15 -4.12
CA SER A 548 33.01 34.72 -3.78
C SER A 548 33.69 34.44 -2.44
N THR A 549 34.94 34.88 -2.25
CA THR A 549 35.70 34.71 -1.00
C THR A 549 34.98 35.34 0.19
N PHE A 550 34.45 36.54 0.02
CA PHE A 550 33.65 37.22 1.04
C PHE A 550 32.39 36.41 1.40
N CYS A 551 31.66 35.91 0.40
CA CYS A 551 30.45 35.12 0.62
C CYS A 551 30.74 33.82 1.37
N TYR A 552 31.82 33.11 1.03
CA TYR A 552 32.25 31.91 1.77
C TYR A 552 32.68 32.27 3.21
N GLY A 553 33.44 33.36 3.40
CA GLY A 553 33.87 33.83 4.72
C GLY A 553 32.68 34.19 5.64
N VAL A 554 31.71 34.95 5.13
CA VAL A 554 30.48 35.28 5.86
C VAL A 554 29.70 34.02 6.19
N MET A 555 29.54 33.10 5.23
CA MET A 555 28.85 31.83 5.50
C MET A 555 29.53 31.01 6.60
N ALA A 556 30.87 31.02 6.68
CA ALA A 556 31.61 30.28 7.72
C ALA A 556 31.43 30.90 9.13
N GLN A 557 31.32 32.22 9.24
CA GLN A 557 31.28 32.94 10.52
C GLN A 557 29.87 33.14 11.09
N THR A 558 28.83 33.08 10.25
CA THR A 558 27.45 33.43 10.62
C THR A 558 26.70 32.24 11.24
N ILE A 559 26.41 32.31 12.55
CA ILE A 559 25.97 31.13 13.32
C ILE A 559 24.82 31.42 14.31
N ARG A 560 24.38 32.64 14.57
CA ARG A 560 23.62 32.90 15.82
C ARG A 560 22.32 33.71 15.68
N SER A 561 21.98 34.29 14.52
CA SER A 561 20.80 35.18 14.39
C SER A 561 19.91 34.95 13.13
N GLU A 562 18.71 35.56 13.10
CA GLU A 562 17.87 35.59 11.87
C GLU A 562 18.48 36.46 10.76
N VAL A 563 19.28 37.47 11.13
CA VAL A 563 20.05 38.28 10.17
C VAL A 563 21.11 37.41 9.48
N ASP A 564 21.81 36.58 10.25
CA ASP A 564 22.80 35.60 9.73
C ASP A 564 22.18 34.66 8.69
N LYS A 565 20.95 34.18 8.94
CA LYS A 565 20.21 33.35 7.98
C LYS A 565 19.96 34.08 6.66
N GLN A 566 19.60 35.38 6.71
CA GLN A 566 19.42 36.17 5.50
C GLN A 566 20.75 36.42 4.78
N LEU A 567 21.84 36.69 5.51
CA LEU A 567 23.18 36.82 4.94
C LEU A 567 23.58 35.52 4.20
N ILE A 568 23.44 34.35 4.83
CA ILE A 568 23.73 33.04 4.21
C ILE A 568 22.87 32.81 2.97
N ARG A 569 21.58 33.18 3.01
CA ARG A 569 20.68 33.06 1.85
C ARG A 569 21.20 33.87 0.66
N TYR A 570 21.55 35.14 0.86
CA TYR A 570 22.04 35.96 -0.24
C TYR A 570 23.45 35.55 -0.70
N CYS A 571 24.37 35.22 0.22
CA CYS A 571 25.70 34.70 -0.11
C CYS A 571 25.62 33.42 -0.97
N SER A 572 24.82 32.43 -0.57
CA SER A 572 24.66 31.18 -1.34
C SER A 572 24.04 31.40 -2.72
N ARG A 573 23.12 32.36 -2.86
CA ARG A 573 22.52 32.72 -4.15
C ARG A 573 23.49 33.48 -5.06
N ILE A 574 24.26 34.42 -4.52
CA ILE A 574 25.29 35.15 -5.27
C ILE A 574 26.34 34.17 -5.81
N ILE A 575 26.85 33.26 -4.96
CA ILE A 575 27.80 32.23 -5.40
C ILE A 575 27.17 31.36 -6.50
N LEU A 576 25.92 30.91 -6.33
CA LEU A 576 25.20 30.14 -7.35
C LEU A 576 25.05 30.89 -8.69
N ASN A 577 24.68 32.17 -8.64
CA ASN A 577 24.54 33.01 -9.83
C ASN A 577 25.86 33.17 -10.58
N LEU A 578 26.94 33.45 -9.85
CA LEU A 578 28.28 33.57 -10.42
C LEU A 578 28.78 32.21 -10.95
N ALA A 579 28.45 31.10 -10.29
CA ALA A 579 28.87 29.77 -10.72
C ALA A 579 28.21 29.35 -12.03
N ARG A 580 26.97 29.78 -12.29
CA ARG A 580 26.23 29.54 -13.55
C ARG A 580 26.81 30.27 -14.74
N TYR A 581 27.48 31.40 -14.52
CA TYR A 581 28.04 32.18 -15.60
C TYR A 581 29.48 31.74 -15.90
N ASN A 582 29.68 31.11 -17.06
CA ASN A 582 30.93 30.43 -17.44
C ASN A 582 32.21 31.26 -17.18
N SER A 583 32.17 32.58 -17.38
CA SER A 583 33.35 33.45 -17.20
C SER A 583 33.68 33.76 -15.73
N THR A 584 32.77 33.51 -14.78
CA THR A 584 33.00 33.66 -13.34
C THR A 584 33.10 32.32 -12.60
N THR A 585 32.74 31.22 -13.26
CA THR A 585 32.75 29.86 -12.67
C THR A 585 34.12 29.43 -12.13
N ALA A 586 35.22 29.92 -12.71
CA ALA A 586 36.57 29.63 -12.22
C ALA A 586 36.81 30.22 -10.82
N ASN A 587 36.47 31.50 -10.65
CA ASN A 587 36.71 32.28 -9.43
C ASN A 587 35.75 31.89 -8.28
N THR A 588 34.61 31.27 -8.60
CA THR A 588 33.61 30.88 -7.60
C THR A 588 33.87 29.55 -6.90
N PHE A 589 34.70 28.68 -7.48
CA PHE A 589 34.99 27.37 -6.90
C PHE A 589 36.26 27.49 -6.06
N GLN A 590 36.09 27.35 -4.74
CA GLN A 590 37.18 27.38 -3.77
C GLN A 590 37.16 26.09 -2.98
N GLU A 591 38.28 25.35 -2.96
CA GLU A 591 38.37 24.06 -2.27
C GLU A 591 38.17 24.22 -0.75
N SER A 592 38.72 25.28 -0.17
CA SER A 592 38.48 25.67 1.24
C SER A 592 37.01 25.97 1.53
N GLY A 593 36.25 26.41 0.53
CA GLY A 593 34.81 26.66 0.62
C GLY A 593 33.96 25.39 0.74
N LEU A 594 34.50 24.21 0.39
CA LEU A 594 33.77 22.93 0.50
C LEU A 594 33.44 22.58 1.95
N VAL A 595 34.34 22.91 2.87
CA VAL A 595 34.11 22.73 4.32
C VAL A 595 32.93 23.57 4.77
N THR A 596 32.91 24.84 4.39
CA THR A 596 31.80 25.75 4.69
C THR A 596 30.49 25.25 4.08
N ILE A 597 30.49 24.80 2.82
CA ILE A 597 29.27 24.28 2.18
C ILE A 597 28.77 23.02 2.90
N ALA A 598 29.64 22.06 3.22
CA ALA A 598 29.23 20.83 3.90
C ALA A 598 28.66 21.09 5.30
N GLN A 599 29.30 21.96 6.07
CA GLN A 599 28.78 22.41 7.37
C GLN A 599 27.41 23.10 7.23
N MET A 600 27.24 23.96 6.22
CA MET A 600 25.96 24.63 5.96
C MET A 600 24.88 23.67 5.47
N LEU A 601 25.23 22.66 4.66
CA LEU A 601 24.30 21.61 4.25
C LEU A 601 23.75 20.85 5.45
N LEU A 602 24.61 20.35 6.34
CA LEU A 602 24.17 19.65 7.55
C LEU A 602 23.29 20.54 8.43
N ARG A 603 23.66 21.81 8.54
CA ARG A 603 23.02 22.73 9.47
C ARG A 603 21.64 23.19 9.04
N TRP A 604 21.42 23.37 7.74
CA TRP A 604 20.18 23.93 7.19
C TRP A 604 19.25 22.89 6.58
N CYS A 605 19.67 21.61 6.52
CA CYS A 605 18.90 20.54 5.91
C CYS A 605 17.51 20.32 6.54
N ASP A 606 17.36 20.55 7.85
CA ASP A 606 16.10 20.45 8.58
C ASP A 606 15.38 21.80 8.76
N LYS A 607 16.11 22.92 8.79
CA LYS A 607 15.59 24.28 9.10
C LYS A 607 15.02 25.07 7.92
N ASP A 608 15.79 25.32 6.86
CA ASP A 608 15.38 26.17 5.73
C ASP A 608 15.66 25.46 4.39
N GLY A 609 14.58 25.12 3.68
CA GLY A 609 14.68 24.41 2.39
C GLY A 609 15.28 25.27 1.28
N GLU A 610 15.18 26.60 1.33
CA GLU A 610 15.71 27.47 0.27
C GLU A 610 17.24 27.46 0.28
N ILE A 611 17.86 27.67 1.45
CA ILE A 611 19.33 27.66 1.64
C ILE A 611 19.89 26.27 1.33
N PHE A 612 19.22 25.22 1.82
CA PHE A 612 19.67 23.86 1.54
C PHE A 612 19.62 23.55 0.03
N ASN A 613 18.53 23.91 -0.64
CA ASN A 613 18.38 23.63 -2.07
C ASN A 613 19.32 24.50 -2.93
N THR A 614 19.63 25.74 -2.55
CA THR A 614 20.64 26.57 -3.26
C THR A 614 22.02 25.92 -3.17
N LEU A 615 22.44 25.47 -1.98
CA LEU A 615 23.72 24.80 -1.77
C LEU A 615 23.82 23.45 -2.49
N CYS A 616 22.76 22.64 -2.46
CA CYS A 616 22.71 21.41 -3.26
C CYS A 616 22.80 21.71 -4.76
N THR A 617 22.11 22.76 -5.24
CA THR A 617 22.18 23.18 -6.65
C THR A 617 23.58 23.66 -7.01
N LEU A 618 24.27 24.36 -6.11
CA LEU A 618 25.64 24.84 -6.31
C LEU A 618 26.64 23.68 -6.47
N ILE A 619 26.63 22.72 -5.55
CA ILE A 619 27.51 21.54 -5.65
C ILE A 619 27.16 20.70 -6.89
N TRP A 620 25.87 20.50 -7.16
CA TRP A 620 25.41 19.80 -8.36
C TRP A 620 25.92 20.47 -9.64
N LEU A 621 25.90 21.80 -9.69
CA LEU A 621 26.45 22.55 -10.83
C LEU A 621 27.96 22.36 -10.97
N PHE A 622 28.73 22.41 -9.88
CA PHE A 622 30.16 22.14 -9.91
C PHE A 622 30.49 20.71 -10.33
N ALA A 623 29.66 19.73 -9.95
CA ALA A 623 29.84 18.32 -10.29
C ALA A 623 29.71 18.03 -11.80
N HIS A 624 29.15 18.93 -12.60
CA HIS A 624 29.13 18.80 -14.06
C HIS A 624 30.51 19.02 -14.71
N CYS A 625 31.47 19.61 -13.99
CA CYS A 625 32.87 19.66 -14.41
C CYS A 625 33.61 18.45 -13.83
N PRO A 626 34.21 17.57 -14.66
CA PRO A 626 34.81 16.32 -14.18
C PRO A 626 35.97 16.55 -13.20
N TYR A 627 36.74 17.62 -13.39
CA TYR A 627 37.83 18.02 -12.48
C TYR A 627 37.30 18.42 -11.09
N LYS A 628 36.32 19.34 -11.04
CA LYS A 628 35.70 19.79 -9.78
C LYS A 628 34.94 18.66 -9.08
N ARG A 629 34.27 17.80 -9.85
CA ARG A 629 33.57 16.62 -9.33
C ARG A 629 34.50 15.70 -8.56
N GLN A 630 35.71 15.47 -9.06
CA GLN A 630 36.71 14.62 -8.40
C GLN A 630 37.11 15.21 -7.04
N ILE A 631 37.45 16.51 -7.00
CA ILE A 631 37.82 17.21 -5.76
C ILE A 631 36.67 17.18 -4.73
N ILE A 632 35.44 17.46 -5.17
CA ILE A 632 34.26 17.40 -4.31
C ILE A 632 34.03 15.99 -3.78
N ARG A 633 34.19 14.96 -4.63
CA ARG A 633 34.02 13.56 -4.23
C ARG A 633 35.06 13.17 -3.19
N GLU A 634 36.34 13.45 -3.45
CA GLU A 634 37.45 13.18 -2.53
C GLU A 634 37.19 13.80 -1.16
N TYR A 635 36.80 15.09 -1.12
CA TYR A 635 36.41 15.76 0.10
C TYR A 635 35.22 15.09 0.80
N MET A 636 34.12 14.84 0.08
CA MET A 636 32.88 14.27 0.65
C MET A 636 33.03 12.81 1.12
N THR A 637 34.08 12.11 0.68
CA THR A 637 34.44 10.75 1.13
C THR A 637 35.39 10.72 2.33
N THR A 638 35.92 11.86 2.77
CA THR A 638 36.72 11.92 4.00
C THR A 638 35.90 11.49 5.23
N ALA A 639 36.56 10.99 6.28
CA ALA A 639 35.89 10.47 7.48
C ALA A 639 34.96 11.51 8.15
N GLU A 640 35.32 12.78 8.12
CA GLU A 640 34.50 13.87 8.69
C GLU A 640 33.33 14.25 7.77
N ALA A 641 33.57 14.37 6.46
CA ALA A 641 32.54 14.76 5.52
C ALA A 641 31.53 13.64 5.25
N ILE A 642 31.93 12.36 5.30
CA ILE A 642 31.02 11.24 5.09
C ILE A 642 30.01 11.13 6.24
N TYR A 643 30.39 11.49 7.47
CA TYR A 643 29.47 11.62 8.60
C TYR A 643 28.45 12.74 8.33
N VAL A 644 28.92 13.92 7.91
CA VAL A 644 28.08 15.06 7.52
C VAL A 644 27.08 14.65 6.43
N VAL A 645 27.52 13.94 5.41
CA VAL A 645 26.69 13.46 4.30
C VAL A 645 25.62 12.46 4.78
N ARG A 646 25.99 11.49 5.62
CA ARG A 646 25.06 10.49 6.20
C ARG A 646 23.98 11.17 7.05
N GLU A 647 24.38 12.05 7.96
CA GLU A 647 23.43 12.70 8.85
C GLU A 647 22.53 13.67 8.09
N THR A 648 23.07 14.39 7.08
CA THR A 648 22.28 15.22 6.17
C THR A 648 21.20 14.40 5.46
N LYS A 649 21.56 13.24 4.86
CA LYS A 649 20.60 12.35 4.18
C LYS A 649 19.45 11.94 5.10
N LYS A 650 19.78 11.55 6.33
CA LYS A 650 18.83 11.12 7.37
C LYS A 650 17.91 12.25 7.80
N LEU A 651 18.44 13.45 8.05
CA LEU A 651 17.66 14.62 8.47
C LEU A 651 16.73 15.14 7.37
N VAL A 652 17.18 15.19 6.11
CA VAL A 652 16.36 15.57 4.96
C VAL A 652 15.21 14.58 4.75
N ALA A 653 15.49 13.27 4.81
CA ALA A 653 14.47 12.23 4.70
C ALA A 653 13.47 12.24 5.88
N ARG A 654 13.92 12.62 7.09
CA ARG A 654 13.05 12.84 8.25
C ARG A 654 12.14 14.04 8.04
N LYS A 655 12.67 15.17 7.58
CA LYS A 655 11.90 16.40 7.30
C LYS A 655 10.82 16.16 6.26
N GLU A 656 11.12 15.44 5.18
CA GLU A 656 10.11 15.13 4.16
C GLU A 656 9.01 14.20 4.70
N ARG A 657 9.35 13.18 5.49
CA ARG A 657 8.35 12.33 6.16
C ARG A 657 7.46 13.15 7.10
N MET A 658 8.04 14.07 7.87
CA MET A 658 7.28 14.98 8.74
C MET A 658 6.36 15.90 7.92
N ASN A 659 6.86 16.49 6.82
CA ASN A 659 6.07 17.31 5.91
C ASN A 659 4.94 16.52 5.22
N GLN A 660 5.15 15.24 4.92
CA GLN A 660 4.11 14.35 4.39
C GLN A 660 3.03 14.05 5.43
N ASN A 661 3.42 13.88 6.70
CA ASN A 661 2.51 13.63 7.81
C ASN A 661 1.69 14.87 8.21
N LEU A 662 2.25 16.08 8.05
CA LEU A 662 1.58 17.36 8.30
C LEU A 662 0.57 17.76 7.19
N ARG A 663 0.54 17.03 6.05
CA ARG A 663 -0.39 17.31 4.94
C ARG A 663 -1.82 16.88 5.30
N ASN A 664 -2.52 17.75 6.04
CA ASN A 664 -3.98 17.72 6.13
C ASN A 664 -4.56 17.96 4.71
N PRO A 665 -5.43 17.07 4.17
CA PRO A 665 -5.94 17.19 2.80
C PRO A 665 -6.75 18.47 2.53
N VAL A 666 -7.27 19.11 3.57
CA VAL A 666 -8.29 20.17 3.45
C VAL A 666 -7.70 21.58 3.33
N ALA A 667 -6.50 21.83 3.87
CA ALA A 667 -5.87 23.16 3.83
C ALA A 667 -5.10 23.45 2.53
N LEU A 668 -4.80 22.42 1.72
CA LEU A 668 -3.87 22.52 0.59
C LEU A 668 -4.45 23.14 -0.70
N ALA A 669 -5.77 23.28 -0.82
CA ALA A 669 -6.36 23.81 -2.05
C ALA A 669 -6.17 25.33 -2.23
N ARG A 670 -5.87 26.07 -1.14
CA ARG A 670 -5.76 27.54 -1.16
C ARG A 670 -4.32 28.06 -1.05
N ALA A 671 -3.42 27.41 -0.32
CA ALA A 671 -2.05 27.92 -0.11
C ALA A 671 -1.05 27.56 -1.25
N ASN A 672 -1.20 26.40 -1.89
CA ASN A 672 -0.18 25.88 -2.83
C ASN A 672 -0.32 26.34 -4.29
N LYS A 673 -1.32 27.16 -4.64
CA LYS A 673 -1.50 27.62 -6.02
C LYS A 673 -0.47 28.66 -6.49
N ARG A 674 0.34 29.26 -5.59
CA ARG A 674 1.32 30.28 -5.97
C ARG A 674 2.78 29.80 -6.04
N GLN A 675 3.14 28.63 -5.49
CA GLN A 675 4.56 28.24 -5.34
C GLN A 675 5.00 26.98 -6.11
N GLN A 676 4.11 26.14 -6.66
CA GLN A 676 4.52 24.98 -7.46
C GLN A 676 4.19 25.16 -8.94
N GLN A 677 5.02 25.94 -9.64
CA GLN A 677 5.06 25.93 -11.12
C GLN A 677 5.81 24.72 -11.69
N PHE A 678 6.61 24.03 -10.86
CA PHE A 678 7.46 22.91 -11.28
C PHE A 678 7.22 21.65 -10.43
N PRO A 679 7.31 20.44 -11.02
CA PRO A 679 7.20 19.20 -10.26
C PRO A 679 8.36 19.04 -9.27
N ASN A 680 8.15 18.31 -8.17
CA ASN A 680 9.16 18.08 -7.12
C ASN A 680 10.46 17.44 -7.64
N HIS A 681 10.41 16.73 -8.78
CA HIS A 681 11.55 16.07 -9.43
C HIS A 681 12.12 16.88 -10.61
N ALA A 682 11.84 18.18 -10.69
CA ALA A 682 12.39 19.04 -11.75
C ALA A 682 13.87 19.35 -11.49
N LEU A 683 14.69 19.18 -12.54
CA LEU A 683 16.10 19.55 -12.51
C LEU A 683 16.28 21.07 -12.75
N PRO A 684 17.14 21.75 -11.97
CA PRO A 684 17.46 23.16 -12.19
C PRO A 684 18.15 23.44 -13.53
N SER A 685 18.17 24.71 -13.94
CA SER A 685 18.97 25.14 -15.09
C SER A 685 20.46 25.14 -14.76
N LEU A 686 21.28 24.68 -15.72
CA LEU A 686 22.75 24.84 -15.71
C LEU A 686 23.17 26.23 -16.19
N GLU A 687 22.35 26.84 -17.03
CA GLU A 687 22.62 28.17 -17.59
C GLU A 687 22.01 29.28 -16.71
N PRO A 688 22.59 30.49 -16.69
CA PRO A 688 22.00 31.66 -16.04
C PRO A 688 20.63 31.97 -16.64
N ASP A 689 19.68 32.35 -15.78
CA ASP A 689 18.33 32.71 -16.23
C ASP A 689 18.17 34.21 -16.52
N TYR A 690 19.19 35.03 -16.22
CA TYR A 690 19.18 36.49 -16.39
C TYR A 690 17.98 37.19 -15.74
N GLY A 691 17.39 36.58 -14.71
CA GLY A 691 16.15 37.06 -14.07
C GLY A 691 14.86 36.75 -14.85
N VAL A 692 14.93 35.94 -15.92
CA VAL A 692 13.78 35.48 -16.72
C VAL A 692 13.47 34.03 -16.36
N ILE A 693 12.28 33.78 -15.81
CA ILE A 693 11.87 32.42 -15.42
C ILE A 693 11.56 31.59 -16.68
N HIS A 694 12.41 30.60 -16.96
CA HIS A 694 12.25 29.62 -18.05
C HIS A 694 11.47 28.36 -17.59
N ASN A 695 11.32 27.36 -18.48
CA ASN A 695 10.68 26.06 -18.22
C ASN A 695 11.42 25.16 -17.19
N LYS A 696 12.40 25.68 -16.45
CA LYS A 696 13.16 24.96 -15.41
C LYS A 696 13.24 25.81 -14.14
N PRO A 697 13.23 25.18 -12.95
CA PRO A 697 13.34 25.91 -11.69
C PRO A 697 14.74 26.50 -11.49
N TYR A 698 14.81 27.61 -10.73
CA TYR A 698 16.05 28.30 -10.39
C TYR A 698 16.93 27.48 -9.42
N THR A 699 16.34 26.71 -8.52
CA THR A 699 17.02 25.74 -7.63
C THR A 699 16.17 24.49 -7.54
N PHE A 700 16.70 23.42 -6.93
CA PHE A 700 15.87 22.24 -6.69
C PHE A 700 14.61 22.60 -5.88
N VAL A 701 13.49 21.98 -6.23
CA VAL A 701 12.21 22.22 -5.55
C VAL A 701 12.09 21.37 -4.27
N SER A 702 12.52 20.10 -4.34
CA SER A 702 12.53 19.17 -3.21
C SER A 702 13.93 18.97 -2.66
N SER A 703 14.10 19.13 -1.34
CA SER A 703 15.38 18.92 -0.65
C SER A 703 15.85 17.46 -0.70
N VAL A 704 14.93 16.49 -0.62
CA VAL A 704 15.26 15.06 -0.77
C VAL A 704 15.82 14.80 -2.16
N TYR A 705 15.09 15.25 -3.18
CA TYR A 705 15.51 15.06 -4.57
C TYR A 705 16.82 15.79 -4.88
N ALA A 706 17.01 17.00 -4.34
CA ALA A 706 18.24 17.77 -4.48
C ALA A 706 19.46 16.99 -3.96
N PHE A 707 19.34 16.42 -2.77
CA PHE A 707 20.44 15.71 -2.12
C PHE A 707 20.69 14.34 -2.76
N ASP A 708 19.65 13.60 -3.11
CA ASP A 708 19.79 12.32 -3.82
C ASP A 708 20.45 12.52 -5.19
N MET A 709 20.11 13.60 -5.90
CA MET A 709 20.71 13.90 -7.19
C MET A 709 22.17 14.31 -7.07
N LEU A 710 22.51 15.09 -6.06
CA LEU A 710 23.89 15.42 -5.72
C LEU A 710 24.71 14.16 -5.44
N LEU A 711 24.21 13.24 -4.60
CA LEU A 711 24.92 11.98 -4.30
C LEU A 711 25.12 11.11 -5.53
N ARG A 712 24.12 11.09 -6.43
CA ARG A 712 24.19 10.34 -7.68
C ARG A 712 25.23 10.92 -8.64
N GLU A 713 25.27 12.24 -8.82
CA GLU A 713 26.27 12.89 -9.67
C GLU A 713 27.69 12.78 -9.12
N LEU A 714 27.85 12.70 -7.79
CA LEU A 714 29.14 12.49 -7.13
C LEU A 714 29.55 11.01 -7.00
N GLU A 715 28.67 10.07 -7.39
CA GLU A 715 28.89 8.62 -7.25
C GLU A 715 29.23 8.18 -5.81
N ILE A 716 28.53 8.76 -4.83
CA ILE A 716 28.71 8.44 -3.40
C ILE A 716 27.56 7.55 -2.92
N GLU A 717 27.88 6.29 -2.60
CA GLU A 717 26.94 5.37 -1.98
C GLU A 717 26.90 5.57 -0.47
N VAL A 718 25.79 6.16 -0.02
CA VAL A 718 25.50 6.37 1.40
C VAL A 718 24.48 5.30 1.81
N SER A 719 24.98 4.16 2.28
CA SER A 719 24.20 3.06 2.85
C SER A 719 23.58 3.43 4.20
#